data_AF-A0A2E7J2U5-F1
#
_entry.id   AF-A0A2E7J2U5-F1
#
_cell.length_a   1.000
_cell.length_b   1.000
_cell.length_c   1.000
_cell.angle_alpha   90.00
_cell.angle_beta   90.00
_cell.angle_gamma   90.00
#
_symmetry.space_group_name_H-M   'P 1'
#
loop_
_entity.id
_entity.type
_entity.pdbx_description
1 polymer ?
#
loop_
_entity_poly.entity_id
_entity_poly.type
_entity_poly.pdbx_seq_one_letter_code
_entity_poly.pdbx_strand_id
1 'polypeptide(L)'
;MDDSRVGALGMALALMLTMVTMPISATASESSSCCPSRDFELFLTGDPDNGKLTPFESDLEEEKSAEVTSSIFGEVEVGKWSLIWGSDGQYSEGTWTFSIPYHVVDSTGVSGNATVLLKVGGSTYESSEEIPAFYLTNTGELLVSVEVGNGQISKGDVIELTFSVRSVIFSNPGGESGIRFYWGTAENDASLTLQFPLVDVQLRDASVRGNLVFLPVRLTSGFGDKIWTSSNGGLQVQNAEVSENPITTVNDDWVDVTFVWDAENFEGGALRTDFYISPQSSLRIDVDKTHDITVGQDSGDNSWYPDEEPPRTGGSNLAIIVECNYDGKIMERDTIVRFDGAMSQWMRWGLDNIGNKSLGSTSWWKNLNTYSDSVGQSDKQNGRVDDSELLALKNHLTGSKSNLKSLLSTGLMLEPESIFGADPVDFGPMEISIDFGSSRAFNSDVISIRISAEFEVSQDVRQTLIEDFVRTGGFDYWTNVELSFEIRTGMLAGLGGVYSDNEDISYNHRRWVIMEILTIEESELESDTDFRIEFATGNSLLFSPLVSAMLAVFSICVAIAAGMALTRNRSRIPSMSMIGVLGTLTFAIYWFGLPMQIVLGVVASRILLVFPAALISPPIDSEAVERGSKTQARVKCPSCNNRIAVESNVRPLRIECGKCGSTLRLE
;
A
#
# COMPACT_ATOMS: atom_id res chain seq x y z
N MET A 1 -21.45 79.42 9.56
CA MET A 1 -20.28 78.57 9.22
C MET A 1 -20.60 77.10 9.43
N ASP A 2 -21.83 76.66 9.10
CA ASP A 2 -22.28 75.26 9.26
C ASP A 2 -22.91 74.65 7.99
N ASP A 3 -23.28 75.44 6.98
CA ASP A 3 -23.90 74.89 5.76
C ASP A 3 -22.90 74.33 4.72
N SER A 4 -21.60 74.58 4.86
CA SER A 4 -20.60 74.08 3.89
C SER A 4 -20.03 72.69 4.23
N ARG A 5 -20.25 72.17 5.45
CA ARG A 5 -19.74 70.85 5.87
C ARG A 5 -20.69 69.70 5.51
N VAL A 6 -21.99 69.95 5.43
CA VAL A 6 -22.99 68.93 5.06
C VAL A 6 -22.90 68.57 3.56
N GLY A 7 -22.61 69.56 2.70
CA GLY A 7 -22.44 69.33 1.26
C GLY A 7 -21.18 68.53 0.90
N ALA A 8 -20.07 68.74 1.61
CA ALA A 8 -18.82 68.03 1.36
C ALA A 8 -18.89 66.56 1.80
N LEU A 9 -19.57 66.26 2.91
CA LEU A 9 -19.73 64.89 3.39
C LEU A 9 -20.69 64.08 2.49
N GLY A 10 -21.79 64.70 2.05
CA GLY A 10 -22.73 64.07 1.12
C GLY A 10 -22.12 63.79 -0.26
N MET A 11 -21.25 64.68 -0.74
CA MET A 11 -20.55 64.51 -2.02
C MET A 11 -19.47 63.42 -1.95
N ALA A 12 -18.77 63.30 -0.81
CA ALA A 12 -17.81 62.21 -0.58
C ALA A 12 -18.50 60.84 -0.43
N LEU A 13 -19.66 60.79 0.24
CA LEU A 13 -20.45 59.56 0.36
C LEU A 13 -21.04 59.13 -0.98
N ALA A 14 -21.52 60.09 -1.78
CA ALA A 14 -22.01 59.82 -3.13
C ALA A 14 -20.89 59.31 -4.06
N LEU A 15 -19.68 59.88 -3.97
CA LEU A 15 -18.52 59.41 -4.75
C LEU A 15 -18.09 57.99 -4.35
N MET A 16 -18.10 57.67 -3.06
CA MET A 16 -17.83 56.31 -2.57
C MET A 16 -18.89 55.31 -3.03
N LEU A 17 -20.18 55.69 -3.00
CA LEU A 17 -21.26 54.81 -3.44
C LEU A 17 -21.25 54.57 -4.96
N THR A 18 -20.76 55.53 -5.74
CA THR A 18 -20.53 55.35 -7.19
C THR A 18 -19.29 54.52 -7.51
N MET A 19 -18.27 54.48 -6.63
CA MET A 19 -17.11 53.59 -6.82
C MET A 19 -17.45 52.12 -6.55
N VAL A 20 -18.41 51.83 -5.66
CA VAL A 20 -18.83 50.45 -5.33
C VAL A 20 -19.77 49.86 -6.39
N THR A 21 -20.33 50.68 -7.28
CA THR A 21 -21.29 50.24 -8.33
C THR A 21 -20.70 50.22 -9.74
N MET A 22 -19.40 50.50 -9.90
CA MET A 22 -18.74 50.26 -11.19
C MET A 22 -18.48 48.76 -11.34
N PRO A 23 -18.93 48.11 -12.43
CA PRO A 23 -18.51 46.77 -12.73
C PRO A 23 -16.99 46.79 -12.92
N ILE A 24 -16.28 46.10 -12.03
CA ILE A 24 -14.87 45.79 -12.26
C ILE A 24 -14.88 44.79 -13.41
N SER A 25 -14.75 45.28 -14.64
CA SER A 25 -14.36 44.45 -15.77
C SER A 25 -12.91 44.06 -15.54
N ALA A 26 -12.68 43.06 -14.70
CA ALA A 26 -11.46 42.30 -14.73
C ALA A 26 -11.50 41.52 -16.06
N THR A 27 -10.92 42.09 -17.10
CA THR A 27 -10.48 41.29 -18.24
C THR A 27 -9.37 40.40 -17.72
N ALA A 28 -9.74 39.20 -17.25
CA ALA A 28 -8.80 38.10 -17.17
C ALA A 28 -8.25 37.91 -18.58
N SER A 29 -6.96 38.16 -18.76
CA SER A 29 -6.27 37.69 -19.94
C SER A 29 -6.39 36.15 -19.94
N GLU A 30 -6.97 35.58 -20.98
CA GLU A 30 -6.88 34.15 -21.25
C GLU A 30 -5.40 33.75 -21.28
N SER A 31 -4.89 33.15 -20.21
CA SER A 31 -3.64 32.39 -20.25
C SER A 31 -4.00 30.95 -20.61
N SER A 32 -4.29 30.71 -21.89
CA SER A 32 -4.55 29.35 -22.40
C SER A 32 -3.29 28.47 -22.49
N SER A 33 -2.14 29.00 -22.07
CA SER A 33 -0.87 28.29 -21.87
C SER A 33 -0.12 28.94 -20.68
N CYS A 34 0.15 28.17 -19.63
CA CYS A 34 1.12 28.48 -18.57
C CYS A 34 2.21 27.40 -18.66
N CYS A 35 3.50 27.69 -18.52
CA CYS A 35 4.11 28.52 -17.48
C CYS A 35 5.52 29.01 -17.84
N PRO A 36 6.01 30.14 -17.26
CA PRO A 36 7.44 30.43 -17.27
C PRO A 36 8.19 29.30 -16.55
N SER A 37 9.38 28.95 -17.03
CA SER A 37 10.25 27.92 -16.43
C SER A 37 10.37 28.13 -14.92
N ARG A 38 9.77 27.23 -14.14
CA ARG A 38 9.90 27.18 -12.68
C ARG A 38 11.01 26.19 -12.34
N ASP A 39 11.72 26.48 -11.26
CA ASP A 39 12.75 25.59 -10.78
C ASP A 39 12.09 24.30 -10.25
N PHE A 40 12.65 23.15 -10.59
CA PHE A 40 12.19 21.84 -10.15
C PHE A 40 13.37 20.93 -9.89
N GLU A 41 13.17 19.88 -9.11
CA GLU A 41 14.23 18.95 -8.76
C GLU A 41 14.19 17.71 -9.64
N LEU A 42 15.38 17.27 -10.07
CA LEU A 42 15.62 15.92 -10.58
C LEU A 42 16.25 15.10 -9.47
N PHE A 43 15.51 14.13 -8.96
CA PHE A 43 15.97 13.19 -7.95
C PHE A 43 16.87 12.10 -8.54
N LEU A 44 17.81 11.65 -7.72
CA LEU A 44 18.74 10.56 -8.03
C LEU A 44 18.17 9.23 -7.56
N THR A 45 18.06 8.27 -8.47
CA THR A 45 17.62 6.89 -8.17
C THR A 45 18.54 5.86 -8.82
N GLY A 46 18.42 4.59 -8.42
CA GLY A 46 19.22 3.49 -8.96
C GLY A 46 20.64 3.40 -8.39
N ASP A 47 21.35 2.34 -8.78
CA ASP A 47 22.68 2.03 -8.26
C ASP A 47 23.76 3.02 -8.76
N PRO A 48 24.88 3.19 -8.03
CA PRO A 48 25.93 4.17 -8.37
C PRO A 48 26.45 4.10 -9.82
N ASP A 49 26.57 2.88 -10.37
CA ASP A 49 27.11 2.62 -11.71
C ASP A 49 26.03 2.70 -12.82
N ASN A 50 24.75 2.75 -12.45
CA ASN A 50 23.61 2.78 -13.37
C ASN A 50 22.49 3.67 -12.83
N GLY A 51 22.86 4.89 -12.41
CA GLY A 51 21.95 5.84 -11.82
C GLY A 51 21.00 6.46 -12.85
N LYS A 52 19.77 6.75 -12.42
CA LYS A 52 18.74 7.46 -13.20
C LYS A 52 18.39 8.78 -12.53
N LEU A 53 17.98 9.76 -13.34
CA LEU A 53 17.38 11.01 -12.85
C LEU A 53 15.88 11.02 -13.14
N THR A 54 15.08 11.51 -12.20
CA THR A 54 13.62 11.60 -12.33
C THR A 54 13.04 12.84 -11.66
N PRO A 55 12.07 13.55 -12.28
CA PRO A 55 11.39 14.67 -11.63
C PRO A 55 10.27 14.24 -10.67
N PHE A 56 10.01 12.92 -10.56
CA PHE A 56 8.87 12.36 -9.86
C PHE A 56 9.26 11.85 -8.47
N GLU A 57 8.64 12.41 -7.44
CA GLU A 57 8.85 11.98 -6.05
C GLU A 57 8.32 10.55 -5.82
N SER A 58 7.35 10.09 -6.63
CA SER A 58 6.81 8.71 -6.57
C SER A 58 7.83 7.64 -6.91
N ASP A 59 8.91 7.98 -7.61
CA ASP A 59 9.97 7.03 -7.97
C ASP A 59 10.98 6.78 -6.82
N LEU A 60 10.82 7.45 -5.66
CA LEU A 60 11.71 7.37 -4.49
C LEU A 60 11.38 6.20 -3.56
N GLU A 61 11.59 4.98 -4.04
CA GLU A 61 11.17 3.75 -3.35
C GLU A 61 12.29 3.05 -2.57
N GLU A 62 13.54 3.08 -3.05
CA GLU A 62 14.65 2.27 -2.54
C GLU A 62 15.86 3.11 -2.13
N GLU A 63 16.33 2.95 -0.89
CA GLU A 63 17.53 3.65 -0.41
C GLU A 63 18.80 3.07 -1.01
N LYS A 64 19.59 3.94 -1.61
CA LYS A 64 20.91 3.64 -2.15
C LYS A 64 21.97 4.43 -1.40
N SER A 65 23.17 3.87 -1.35
CA SER A 65 24.28 4.55 -0.70
C SER A 65 25.63 4.16 -1.28
N ALA A 66 26.60 5.06 -1.13
CA ALA A 66 28.00 4.82 -1.47
C ALA A 66 28.92 5.35 -0.38
N GLU A 67 29.89 4.54 0.03
CA GLU A 67 30.85 4.87 1.07
C GLU A 67 32.21 5.22 0.50
N VAL A 68 32.75 6.36 0.94
CA VAL A 68 34.06 6.86 0.56
C VAL A 68 34.97 6.85 1.78
N THR A 69 36.09 6.12 1.66
CA THR A 69 37.15 6.08 2.66
C THR A 69 38.27 7.08 2.31
N SER A 70 39.32 7.16 3.14
CA SER A 70 40.35 8.20 2.99
C SER A 70 41.06 8.14 1.64
N SER A 71 41.00 9.22 0.87
CA SER A 71 41.55 9.31 -0.49
C SER A 71 42.55 10.47 -0.60
N ILE A 72 43.79 10.25 -0.16
CA ILE A 72 44.81 11.31 -0.05
C ILE A 72 45.23 11.84 -1.45
N PHE A 73 45.18 11.01 -2.50
CA PHE A 73 45.69 11.36 -3.83
C PHE A 73 44.78 10.99 -5.02
N GLY A 74 43.64 10.31 -4.79
CA GLY A 74 42.73 9.86 -5.84
C GLY A 74 41.38 10.56 -5.76
N GLU A 75 40.78 10.81 -6.92
CA GLU A 75 39.36 11.13 -7.05
C GLU A 75 38.56 9.82 -6.97
N VAL A 76 37.51 9.80 -6.17
CA VAL A 76 36.59 8.68 -6.01
C VAL A 76 35.25 9.10 -6.57
N GLU A 77 34.82 8.45 -7.65
CA GLU A 77 33.47 8.61 -8.19
C GLU A 77 32.48 7.95 -7.22
N VAL A 78 31.50 8.71 -6.75
CA VAL A 78 30.45 8.24 -5.84
C VAL A 78 29.31 7.62 -6.62
N GLY A 79 28.98 8.21 -7.78
CA GLY A 79 27.98 7.69 -8.68
C GLY A 79 27.80 8.57 -9.91
N LYS A 80 27.07 8.00 -10.87
CA LYS A 80 26.75 8.62 -12.14
C LYS A 80 25.28 8.38 -12.49
N TRP A 81 24.55 9.47 -12.73
CA TRP A 81 23.12 9.44 -13.04
C TRP A 81 22.85 10.06 -14.41
N SER A 82 21.89 9.52 -15.13
CA SER A 82 21.53 10.04 -16.45
C SER A 82 20.03 10.02 -16.72
N LEU A 83 19.58 10.92 -17.60
CA LEU A 83 18.22 11.00 -18.12
C LEU A 83 18.27 11.39 -19.59
N ILE A 84 17.50 10.67 -20.41
CA ILE A 84 17.26 11.05 -21.80
C ILE A 84 16.10 12.04 -21.81
N TRP A 85 16.34 13.24 -22.33
CA TRP A 85 15.34 14.29 -22.38
C TRP A 85 14.40 14.10 -23.58
N GLY A 86 13.09 14.20 -23.35
CA GLY A 86 12.09 13.78 -24.35
C GLY A 86 11.47 14.88 -25.19
N SER A 87 11.82 16.15 -25.00
CA SER A 87 11.25 17.29 -25.74
C SER A 87 12.30 18.29 -26.20
N ASP A 88 12.06 18.97 -27.32
CA ASP A 88 12.92 20.08 -27.74
C ASP A 88 12.65 21.31 -26.84
N GLY A 89 13.72 21.97 -26.41
CA GLY A 89 13.59 23.10 -25.49
C GLY A 89 14.80 24.01 -25.43
N GLN A 90 14.64 25.15 -24.76
CA GLN A 90 15.72 26.06 -24.39
C GLN A 90 15.79 26.15 -22.87
N TYR A 91 17.01 26.29 -22.34
CA TYR A 91 17.24 26.55 -20.92
C TYR A 91 17.99 27.88 -20.74
N SER A 92 17.61 28.62 -19.72
CA SER A 92 18.22 29.90 -19.34
C SER A 92 19.52 29.70 -18.56
N GLU A 93 20.37 30.73 -18.58
CA GLU A 93 21.49 30.78 -17.64
C GLU A 93 20.97 30.84 -16.20
N GLY A 94 21.66 30.16 -15.28
CA GLY A 94 21.27 30.09 -13.88
C GLY A 94 22.22 29.24 -13.05
N THR A 95 22.04 29.29 -11.73
CA THR A 95 22.80 28.47 -10.78
C THR A 95 21.97 27.24 -10.44
N TRP A 96 22.47 26.05 -10.76
CA TRP A 96 21.82 24.78 -10.43
C TRP A 96 22.49 24.21 -9.18
N THR A 97 21.68 23.78 -8.22
CA THR A 97 22.18 23.27 -6.94
C THR A 97 22.07 21.76 -6.94
N PHE A 98 23.19 21.08 -6.73
CA PHE A 98 23.22 19.67 -6.40
C PHE A 98 23.15 19.52 -4.88
N SER A 99 22.27 18.65 -4.39
CA SER A 99 22.17 18.29 -2.98
C SER A 99 22.31 16.78 -2.79
N ILE A 100 23.08 16.38 -1.77
CA ILE A 100 23.17 14.98 -1.36
C ILE A 100 23.31 14.81 0.17
N PRO A 101 22.43 14.03 0.81
CA PRO A 101 22.57 13.65 2.21
C PRO A 101 23.81 12.79 2.47
N TYR A 102 24.45 12.97 3.62
CA TYR A 102 25.59 12.15 4.04
C TYR A 102 25.60 11.81 5.53
N HIS A 103 26.33 10.74 5.86
CA HIS A 103 26.66 10.32 7.22
C HIS A 103 28.15 10.02 7.36
N VAL A 104 28.79 10.62 8.35
CA VAL A 104 30.19 10.39 8.73
C VAL A 104 30.26 9.22 9.71
N VAL A 105 30.95 8.17 9.32
CA VAL A 105 31.15 6.93 10.08
C VAL A 105 32.47 7.00 10.84
N ASP A 106 32.43 6.64 12.13
CA ASP A 106 33.60 6.40 13.00
C ASP A 106 34.69 7.51 12.92
N SER A 107 34.26 8.78 12.85
CA SER A 107 35.13 9.96 12.81
C SER A 107 34.39 11.17 13.39
N THR A 108 35.13 12.14 13.92
CA THR A 108 34.55 13.39 14.46
C THR A 108 34.39 14.49 13.40
N GLY A 109 34.85 14.28 12.16
CA GLY A 109 34.73 15.25 11.08
C GLY A 109 35.46 14.79 9.83
N VAL A 110 35.10 15.32 8.68
CA VAL A 110 35.71 14.98 7.38
C VAL A 110 35.95 16.26 6.58
N SER A 111 37.09 16.35 5.93
CA SER A 111 37.45 17.45 5.04
C SER A 111 37.85 16.89 3.68
N GLY A 112 37.43 17.53 2.60
CA GLY A 112 37.74 17.11 1.24
C GLY A 112 37.17 18.09 0.22
N ASN A 113 37.28 17.77 -1.06
CA ASN A 113 36.64 18.52 -2.14
C ASN A 113 35.61 17.63 -2.82
N ALA A 114 34.40 18.14 -2.97
CA ALA A 114 33.32 17.49 -3.68
C ALA A 114 33.18 18.16 -5.05
N THR A 115 33.18 17.38 -6.12
CA THR A 115 33.10 17.87 -7.50
C THR A 115 31.87 17.31 -8.17
N VAL A 116 31.13 18.19 -8.82
CA VAL A 116 29.96 17.84 -9.62
C VAL A 116 30.27 18.18 -11.06
N LEU A 117 30.21 17.16 -11.92
CA LEU A 117 30.29 17.30 -13.36
C LEU A 117 28.90 17.11 -13.94
N LEU A 118 28.39 18.14 -14.60
CA LEU A 118 27.07 18.17 -15.21
C LEU A 118 27.22 18.30 -16.72
N LYS A 119 26.64 17.36 -17.45
CA LYS A 119 26.56 17.38 -18.91
C LYS A 119 25.11 17.53 -19.33
N VAL A 120 24.84 18.55 -20.14
CA VAL A 120 23.50 18.85 -20.65
C VAL A 120 23.60 18.83 -22.18
N GLY A 121 23.18 17.72 -22.78
CA GLY A 121 23.34 17.49 -24.23
C GLY A 121 24.81 17.57 -24.66
N GLY A 122 25.14 18.59 -25.46
CA GLY A 122 26.49 18.86 -25.94
C GLY A 122 27.38 19.71 -25.01
N SER A 123 26.82 20.29 -23.95
CA SER A 123 27.52 21.21 -23.03
C SER A 123 27.97 20.49 -21.76
N THR A 124 29.07 20.96 -21.16
CA THR A 124 29.61 20.41 -19.90
C THR A 124 29.95 21.54 -18.94
N TYR A 125 29.51 21.39 -17.70
CA TYR A 125 29.68 22.33 -16.60
C TYR A 125 30.28 21.56 -15.42
N GLU A 126 31.18 22.20 -14.68
CA GLU A 126 31.89 21.59 -13.57
C GLU A 126 31.97 22.60 -12.42
N SER A 127 31.70 22.15 -11.20
CA SER A 127 31.88 22.93 -9.99
C SER A 127 32.46 22.06 -8.88
N SER A 128 33.23 22.67 -7.99
CA SER A 128 33.79 22.00 -6.83
C SER A 128 33.59 22.85 -5.57
N GLU A 129 33.12 22.22 -4.50
CA GLU A 129 32.99 22.84 -3.17
C GLU A 129 33.78 22.05 -2.12
N GLU A 130 34.24 22.76 -1.08
CA GLU A 130 34.99 22.15 0.03
C GLU A 130 34.02 21.57 1.06
N ILE A 131 34.25 20.31 1.43
CA ILE A 131 33.52 19.61 2.49
C ILE A 131 33.98 20.16 3.84
N PRO A 132 33.10 20.78 4.65
CA PRO A 132 33.48 21.40 5.92
C PRO A 132 34.19 20.43 6.88
N ALA A 133 35.39 20.80 7.33
CA ALA A 133 36.25 19.93 8.14
C ALA A 133 35.68 19.50 9.53
N PHE A 134 34.63 20.17 10.03
CA PHE A 134 34.07 19.92 11.35
C PHE A 134 32.54 19.95 11.30
N TYR A 135 31.90 18.84 11.68
CA TYR A 135 30.46 18.72 11.76
C TYR A 135 30.00 18.61 13.22
N LEU A 136 28.97 19.38 13.57
CA LEU A 136 28.32 19.30 14.89
C LEU A 136 27.46 18.04 15.02
N THR A 137 27.08 17.44 13.90
CA THR A 137 26.26 16.24 13.75
C THR A 137 26.97 15.27 12.80
N ASN A 138 26.93 13.96 13.07
CA ASN A 138 27.51 12.96 12.17
C ASN A 138 26.70 12.80 10.86
N THR A 139 25.55 13.46 10.74
CA THR A 139 24.74 13.54 9.51
C THR A 139 24.63 15.00 9.03
N GLY A 140 24.43 15.19 7.74
CA GLY A 140 24.15 16.48 7.13
C GLY A 140 23.85 16.37 5.65
N GLU A 141 23.77 17.52 4.98
CA GLU A 141 23.46 17.65 3.56
C GLU A 141 24.58 18.47 2.89
N LEU A 142 25.10 17.96 1.77
CA LEU A 142 26.13 18.62 0.99
C LEU A 142 25.49 19.32 -0.20
N LEU A 143 25.72 20.63 -0.31
CA LEU A 143 25.24 21.45 -1.43
C LEU A 143 26.43 21.83 -2.32
N VAL A 144 26.25 21.74 -3.64
CA VAL A 144 27.24 22.19 -4.64
C VAL A 144 26.53 23.02 -5.70
N SER A 145 26.93 24.29 -5.81
CA SER A 145 26.35 25.22 -6.79
C SER A 145 27.10 25.16 -8.13
N VAL A 146 26.39 24.88 -9.22
CA VAL A 146 26.93 24.77 -10.59
C VAL A 146 26.40 25.93 -11.44
N GLU A 147 27.29 26.75 -11.99
CA GLU A 147 26.92 27.84 -12.89
C GLU A 147 26.68 27.31 -14.31
N VAL A 148 25.43 27.37 -14.77
CA VAL A 148 25.00 26.86 -16.06
C VAL A 148 24.69 28.04 -16.99
N GLY A 149 25.28 28.02 -18.19
CA GLY A 149 25.02 29.02 -19.23
C GLY A 149 23.73 28.72 -20.00
N ASN A 150 23.29 29.64 -20.87
CA ASN A 150 22.14 29.37 -21.74
C ASN A 150 22.44 28.33 -22.82
N GLY A 151 21.41 27.59 -23.26
CA GLY A 151 21.57 26.58 -24.30
C GLY A 151 20.26 26.04 -24.85
N GLN A 152 20.38 25.01 -25.70
CA GLN A 152 19.25 24.27 -26.25
C GLN A 152 19.43 22.79 -25.95
N ILE A 153 18.31 22.09 -25.74
CA ILE A 153 18.25 20.64 -25.60
C ILE A 153 17.30 20.10 -26.67
N SER A 154 17.69 19.00 -27.30
CA SER A 154 16.90 18.32 -28.31
C SER A 154 16.28 17.05 -27.73
N LYS A 155 15.16 16.60 -28.30
CA LYS A 155 14.59 15.28 -28.01
C LYS A 155 15.64 14.19 -28.27
N GLY A 156 15.95 13.41 -27.24
CA GLY A 156 16.96 12.35 -27.24
C GLY A 156 18.34 12.77 -26.69
N ASP A 157 18.56 14.05 -26.37
CA ASP A 157 19.77 14.48 -25.68
C ASP A 157 19.81 13.96 -24.24
N VAL A 158 21.02 13.77 -23.71
CA VAL A 158 21.23 13.21 -22.37
C VAL A 158 21.62 14.33 -21.38
N ILE A 159 20.93 14.36 -20.25
CA ILE A 159 21.38 15.05 -19.04
C ILE A 159 22.11 14.01 -18.19
N GLU A 160 23.37 14.26 -17.87
CA GLU A 160 24.24 13.35 -17.14
C GLU A 160 24.91 14.10 -15.99
N LEU A 161 24.82 13.54 -14.78
CA LEU A 161 25.35 14.06 -13.54
C LEU A 161 26.38 13.05 -13.00
N THR A 162 27.59 13.51 -12.72
CA THR A 162 28.62 12.70 -12.07
C THR A 162 29.08 13.41 -10.80
N PHE A 163 29.04 12.68 -9.68
CA PHE A 163 29.49 13.19 -8.39
C PHE A 163 30.76 12.47 -7.96
N SER A 164 31.79 13.24 -7.63
CA SER A 164 33.08 12.71 -7.19
C SER A 164 33.62 13.45 -5.98
N VAL A 165 34.45 12.76 -5.19
CA VAL A 165 35.10 13.32 -4.01
C VAL A 165 36.60 13.10 -4.08
N ARG A 166 37.36 14.11 -3.66
CA ARG A 166 38.81 14.10 -3.71
C ARG A 166 39.41 14.64 -2.42
N SER A 167 40.58 14.12 -2.06
CA SER A 167 41.35 14.60 -0.90
C SER A 167 40.57 14.45 0.41
N VAL A 168 39.84 13.35 0.57
CA VAL A 168 39.03 13.06 1.76
C VAL A 168 39.95 12.68 2.92
N ILE A 169 39.90 13.48 3.98
CA ILE A 169 40.69 13.35 5.21
C ILE A 169 39.75 13.37 6.41
N PHE A 170 39.88 12.39 7.30
CA PHE A 170 39.07 12.25 8.51
C PHE A 170 39.78 12.82 9.74
N SER A 171 39.03 13.51 10.58
CA SER A 171 39.48 14.04 11.87
C SER A 171 39.20 13.01 12.98
N ASN A 172 40.23 12.69 13.76
CA ASN A 172 40.18 11.65 14.81
C ASN A 172 39.53 10.33 14.30
N PRO A 173 40.07 9.72 13.24
CA PRO A 173 39.50 8.52 12.66
C PRO A 173 39.60 7.33 13.62
N GLY A 174 38.53 6.55 13.73
CA GLY A 174 38.51 5.23 14.34
C GLY A 174 39.01 4.14 13.40
N GLY A 175 38.50 2.91 13.56
CA GLY A 175 38.91 1.73 12.80
C GLY A 175 38.26 1.63 11.42
N GLU A 176 37.06 2.20 11.25
CA GLU A 176 36.24 2.12 10.04
C GLU A 176 35.75 3.52 9.61
N SER A 177 36.65 4.51 9.56
CA SER A 177 36.27 5.87 9.18
C SER A 177 35.91 5.99 7.70
N GLY A 178 34.73 6.53 7.45
CA GLY A 178 34.18 6.73 6.11
C GLY A 178 33.15 7.86 6.09
N ILE A 179 32.85 8.35 4.88
CA ILE A 179 31.66 9.18 4.64
C ILE A 179 30.74 8.41 3.69
N ARG A 180 29.47 8.25 4.07
CA ARG A 180 28.47 7.57 3.28
C ARG A 180 27.47 8.58 2.75
N PHE A 181 27.22 8.56 1.45
CA PHE A 181 26.21 9.38 0.79
C PHE A 181 24.95 8.54 0.53
N TYR A 182 23.78 9.15 0.59
CA TYR A 182 22.49 8.46 0.44
C TYR A 182 21.62 9.14 -0.63
N TRP A 183 20.80 8.35 -1.31
CA TRP A 183 19.77 8.81 -2.26
C TRP A 183 18.67 7.74 -2.43
N GLY A 184 17.60 8.08 -3.16
CA GLY A 184 16.60 7.11 -3.63
C GLY A 184 15.35 6.92 -2.76
N THR A 185 15.26 7.59 -1.60
CA THR A 185 14.03 7.61 -0.78
C THR A 185 13.61 9.04 -0.44
N ALA A 186 12.35 9.23 -0.07
CA ALA A 186 11.83 10.54 0.37
C ALA A 186 12.47 11.05 1.68
N GLU A 187 13.09 10.18 2.50
CA GLU A 187 13.81 10.60 3.71
C GLU A 187 15.26 11.01 3.43
N ASN A 188 15.86 10.41 2.40
CA ASN A 188 17.22 10.67 1.94
C ASN A 188 17.19 10.97 0.44
N ASP A 189 16.65 12.12 0.08
CA ASP A 189 16.55 12.58 -1.30
C ASP A 189 17.83 13.33 -1.70
N ALA A 190 18.51 12.82 -2.73
CA ALA A 190 19.55 13.57 -3.41
C ALA A 190 18.95 14.11 -4.70
N SER A 191 19.22 15.39 -5.00
CA SER A 191 18.58 16.05 -6.13
C SER A 191 19.49 17.07 -6.83
N LEU A 192 19.14 17.38 -8.07
CA LEU A 192 19.69 18.49 -8.83
C LEU A 192 18.55 19.45 -9.13
N THR A 193 18.67 20.73 -8.77
CA THR A 193 17.69 21.76 -9.14
C THR A 193 17.91 22.20 -10.59
N LEU A 194 16.87 22.12 -11.40
CA LEU A 194 16.87 22.47 -12.82
C LEU A 194 15.87 23.59 -13.12
N GLN A 195 16.18 24.36 -14.15
CA GLN A 195 15.28 25.35 -14.73
C GLN A 195 14.96 24.99 -16.19
N PHE A 196 14.01 24.05 -16.38
CA PHE A 196 13.51 23.64 -17.69
C PHE A 196 11.96 23.69 -17.76
N PRO A 197 11.38 23.72 -18.97
CA PRO A 197 9.96 23.42 -19.16
C PRO A 197 9.70 21.94 -18.87
N LEU A 198 9.01 21.63 -17.76
CA LEU A 198 8.67 20.27 -17.36
C LEU A 198 7.40 19.76 -18.06
N VAL A 199 6.36 20.59 -18.10
CA VAL A 199 5.07 20.29 -18.71
C VAL A 199 4.41 21.57 -19.20
N ASP A 200 3.77 21.50 -20.37
CA ASP A 200 2.83 22.51 -20.85
C ASP A 200 1.41 22.01 -20.61
N VAL A 201 0.59 22.86 -20.00
CA VAL A 201 -0.76 22.53 -19.56
C VAL A 201 -1.75 23.45 -20.27
N GLN A 202 -2.69 22.84 -20.99
CA GLN A 202 -3.73 23.54 -21.72
C GLN A 202 -5.12 23.04 -21.33
N LEU A 203 -5.93 23.90 -20.70
CA LEU A 203 -7.37 23.65 -20.52
C LEU A 203 -8.11 23.88 -21.84
N ARG A 204 -8.68 22.83 -22.42
CA ARG A 204 -9.44 22.88 -23.66
C ARG A 204 -10.87 23.35 -23.41
N ASP A 205 -11.68 23.51 -24.44
CA ASP A 205 -13.09 23.89 -24.25
C ASP A 205 -13.87 22.74 -23.62
N ALA A 206 -14.85 23.08 -22.80
CA ALA A 206 -15.67 22.08 -22.13
C ALA A 206 -16.72 21.55 -23.11
N SER A 207 -17.07 20.28 -22.94
CA SER A 207 -18.12 19.62 -23.71
C SER A 207 -19.25 19.20 -22.78
N VAL A 208 -20.49 19.38 -23.22
CA VAL A 208 -21.68 19.08 -22.42
C VAL A 208 -22.43 17.94 -23.09
N ARG A 209 -22.86 16.94 -22.31
CA ARG A 209 -23.81 15.91 -22.74
C ARG A 209 -24.89 15.74 -21.68
N GLY A 210 -26.11 16.17 -21.98
CA GLY A 210 -27.17 16.26 -20.98
C GLY A 210 -26.77 17.13 -19.78
N ASN A 211 -26.59 16.51 -18.61
CA ASN A 211 -26.14 17.17 -17.37
C ASN A 211 -24.66 16.92 -17.06
N LEU A 212 -23.94 16.15 -17.88
CA LEU A 212 -22.52 15.90 -17.68
C LEU A 212 -21.70 16.96 -18.41
N VAL A 213 -20.69 17.50 -17.73
CA VAL A 213 -19.72 18.42 -18.30
C VAL A 213 -18.36 17.75 -18.28
N PHE A 214 -17.76 17.66 -19.46
CA PHE A 214 -16.44 17.09 -19.70
C PHE A 214 -15.44 18.22 -19.82
N LEU A 215 -14.39 18.13 -19.03
CA LEU A 215 -13.38 19.18 -18.82
C LEU A 215 -12.01 18.63 -19.23
N PRO A 216 -11.68 18.66 -20.53
CA PRO A 216 -10.41 18.15 -21.06
C PRO A 216 -9.22 19.06 -20.76
N VAL A 217 -8.16 18.47 -20.22
CA VAL A 217 -6.86 19.10 -19.97
C VAL A 217 -5.81 18.37 -20.80
N ARG A 218 -5.08 19.11 -21.64
CA ARG A 218 -3.97 18.57 -22.41
C ARG A 218 -2.65 18.81 -21.70
N LEU A 219 -1.90 17.74 -21.48
CA LEU A 219 -0.57 17.74 -20.88
C LEU A 219 0.45 17.36 -21.95
N THR A 220 1.39 18.27 -22.23
CA THR A 220 2.50 18.02 -23.16
C THR A 220 3.80 18.03 -22.37
N SER A 221 4.51 16.91 -22.35
CA SER A 221 5.75 16.76 -21.57
C SER A 221 6.75 15.85 -22.26
N GLY A 222 8.05 16.10 -22.04
CA GLY A 222 9.12 15.19 -22.46
C GLY A 222 9.07 13.82 -21.76
N PHE A 223 8.24 13.67 -20.72
CA PHE A 223 8.05 12.41 -19.99
C PHE A 223 6.84 11.61 -20.47
N GLY A 224 6.16 12.04 -21.55
CA GLY A 224 5.00 11.33 -22.10
C GLY A 224 3.84 11.26 -21.12
N ASP A 225 3.24 10.09 -20.98
CA ASP A 225 2.15 9.80 -20.03
C ASP A 225 2.58 9.75 -18.57
N LYS A 226 3.88 9.50 -18.32
CA LYS A 226 4.44 9.51 -16.97
C LYS A 226 4.22 10.83 -16.23
N ILE A 227 4.09 11.95 -16.98
CA ILE A 227 3.77 13.24 -16.36
C ILE A 227 2.46 13.22 -15.58
N TRP A 228 1.47 12.43 -16.00
CA TRP A 228 0.21 12.28 -15.30
C TRP A 228 0.26 11.13 -14.29
N THR A 229 0.75 9.96 -14.69
CA THR A 229 0.70 8.74 -13.85
C THR A 229 1.64 8.78 -12.64
N SER A 230 2.72 9.56 -12.69
CA SER A 230 3.68 9.74 -11.58
C SER A 230 3.55 11.10 -10.89
N SER A 231 2.46 11.83 -11.11
CA SER A 231 2.20 13.13 -10.46
C SER A 231 0.87 13.11 -9.71
N ASN A 232 0.77 13.95 -8.68
CA ASN A 232 -0.52 14.23 -8.06
C ASN A 232 -1.23 15.36 -8.82
N GLY A 233 -2.38 15.10 -9.41
CA GLY A 233 -3.13 16.09 -10.16
C GLY A 233 -4.63 16.02 -9.92
N GLY A 234 -5.30 17.15 -10.12
CA GLY A 234 -6.74 17.26 -9.88
C GLY A 234 -7.35 18.49 -10.53
N LEU A 235 -8.68 18.52 -10.56
CA LEU A 235 -9.46 19.63 -11.09
C LEU A 235 -10.45 20.11 -10.04
N GLN A 236 -10.56 21.43 -9.88
CA GLN A 236 -11.58 22.06 -9.07
C GLN A 236 -12.58 22.78 -9.97
N VAL A 237 -13.87 22.59 -9.69
CA VAL A 237 -14.97 23.32 -10.32
C VAL A 237 -15.59 24.21 -9.24
N GLN A 238 -15.57 25.53 -9.44
CA GLN A 238 -16.12 26.49 -8.46
C GLN A 238 -15.55 26.33 -7.02
N ASN A 239 -14.26 26.02 -6.89
CA ASN A 239 -13.56 25.69 -5.64
C ASN A 239 -13.99 24.38 -4.95
N ALA A 240 -14.73 23.50 -5.63
CA ALA A 240 -14.99 22.14 -5.19
C ALA A 240 -14.17 21.16 -6.05
N GLU A 241 -13.46 20.24 -5.41
CA GLU A 241 -12.67 19.23 -6.12
C GLU A 241 -13.57 18.21 -6.83
N VAL A 242 -13.23 17.88 -8.07
CA VAL A 242 -13.84 16.78 -8.80
C VAL A 242 -13.27 15.48 -8.24
N SER A 243 -14.10 14.72 -7.54
CA SER A 243 -13.69 13.48 -6.87
C SER A 243 -13.56 12.28 -7.81
N GLU A 244 -14.06 12.40 -9.04
CA GLU A 244 -14.03 11.33 -10.04
C GLU A 244 -12.66 11.24 -10.71
N ASN A 245 -12.18 10.02 -10.93
CA ASN A 245 -10.96 9.73 -11.67
C ASN A 245 -11.16 10.11 -13.15
N PRO A 246 -10.27 10.95 -13.71
CA PRO A 246 -10.43 11.44 -15.08
C PRO A 246 -10.17 10.33 -16.10
N ILE A 247 -10.70 10.55 -17.30
CA ILE A 247 -10.43 9.74 -18.49
C ILE A 247 -9.04 10.13 -19.01
N THR A 248 -8.15 9.16 -19.15
CA THR A 248 -6.81 9.35 -19.72
C THR A 248 -6.76 8.84 -21.15
N THR A 249 -6.26 9.66 -22.08
CA THR A 249 -6.05 9.27 -23.47
C THR A 249 -4.64 9.64 -23.88
N VAL A 250 -3.80 8.62 -24.07
CA VAL A 250 -2.39 8.78 -24.42
C VAL A 250 -2.26 8.92 -25.94
N ASN A 251 -1.55 9.96 -26.38
CA ASN A 251 -1.13 10.17 -27.76
C ASN A 251 0.41 10.18 -27.83
N ASP A 252 0.97 10.25 -29.05
CA ASP A 252 2.43 10.17 -29.25
C ASP A 252 3.23 11.28 -28.55
N ASP A 253 2.69 12.49 -28.48
CA ASP A 253 3.38 13.68 -27.96
C ASP A 253 2.67 14.37 -26.77
N TRP A 254 1.43 13.96 -26.43
CA TRP A 254 0.66 14.55 -25.32
C TRP A 254 -0.30 13.53 -24.71
N VAL A 255 -0.79 13.84 -23.51
CA VAL A 255 -1.88 13.11 -22.84
C VAL A 255 -3.05 14.05 -22.63
N ASP A 256 -4.23 13.62 -23.05
CA ASP A 256 -5.48 14.30 -22.74
C ASP A 256 -6.10 13.65 -21.48
N VAL A 257 -6.29 14.46 -20.44
CA VAL A 257 -6.90 14.09 -19.16
C VAL A 257 -8.24 14.80 -19.05
N THR A 258 -9.34 14.05 -19.15
CA THR A 258 -10.69 14.61 -19.17
C THR A 258 -11.41 14.32 -17.87
N PHE A 259 -11.69 15.37 -17.10
CA PHE A 259 -12.49 15.28 -15.88
C PHE A 259 -13.97 15.33 -16.23
N VAL A 260 -14.78 14.64 -15.44
CA VAL A 260 -16.23 14.61 -15.61
C VAL A 260 -16.88 15.22 -14.38
N TRP A 261 -17.81 16.14 -14.61
CA TRP A 261 -18.52 16.85 -13.56
C TRP A 261 -20.02 16.80 -13.83
N ASP A 262 -20.80 16.40 -12.82
CA ASP A 262 -22.26 16.44 -12.90
C ASP A 262 -22.79 17.83 -12.54
N ALA A 263 -23.45 18.46 -13.52
CA ALA A 263 -24.03 19.79 -13.45
C ALA A 263 -25.50 19.79 -12.97
N GLU A 264 -25.98 18.75 -12.29
CA GLU A 264 -27.36 18.58 -11.82
C GLU A 264 -27.98 19.82 -11.16
N ASN A 265 -27.19 20.62 -10.42
CA ASN A 265 -27.64 21.83 -9.71
C ASN A 265 -27.14 23.14 -10.34
N PHE A 266 -26.67 23.10 -11.59
CA PHE A 266 -26.11 24.24 -12.29
C PHE A 266 -27.06 24.73 -13.39
N GLU A 267 -27.47 25.99 -13.31
CA GLU A 267 -28.46 26.58 -14.24
C GLU A 267 -27.85 27.02 -15.60
N GLY A 268 -26.54 26.77 -15.81
CA GLY A 268 -25.79 27.25 -16.97
C GLY A 268 -25.12 28.61 -16.74
N GLY A 269 -24.17 28.95 -17.61
CA GLY A 269 -23.38 30.19 -17.60
C GLY A 269 -21.89 29.96 -17.34
N ALA A 270 -21.23 30.99 -16.81
CA ALA A 270 -19.79 30.98 -16.59
C ALA A 270 -19.38 29.95 -15.50
N LEU A 271 -18.59 28.96 -15.89
CA LEU A 271 -18.02 27.93 -15.04
C LEU A 271 -16.51 28.12 -14.94
N ARG A 272 -16.01 28.49 -13.75
CA ARG A 272 -14.56 28.53 -13.51
C ARG A 272 -14.05 27.15 -13.09
N THR A 273 -12.97 26.74 -13.72
CA THR A 273 -12.24 25.52 -13.42
C THR A 273 -10.78 25.83 -13.15
N ASP A 274 -10.23 25.21 -12.11
CA ASP A 274 -8.83 25.37 -11.69
C ASP A 274 -8.19 23.98 -11.69
N PHE A 275 -7.26 23.74 -12.62
CA PHE A 275 -6.50 22.49 -12.72
C PHE A 275 -5.17 22.63 -11.99
N TYR A 276 -4.72 21.56 -11.36
CA TYR A 276 -3.38 21.49 -10.80
C TYR A 276 -2.68 20.16 -11.09
N ILE A 277 -1.36 20.21 -11.15
CA ILE A 277 -0.49 19.04 -11.21
C ILE A 277 0.78 19.27 -10.41
N SER A 278 1.22 18.26 -9.67
CA SER A 278 2.33 18.28 -8.73
C SER A 278 3.16 17.00 -8.88
N PRO A 279 4.24 17.02 -9.70
CA PRO A 279 5.17 15.88 -9.83
C PRO A 279 6.01 15.64 -8.57
N GLN A 280 6.16 16.68 -7.76
CA GLN A 280 6.92 16.71 -6.51
C GLN A 280 6.26 17.70 -5.55
N SER A 281 6.44 17.50 -4.25
CA SER A 281 5.84 18.33 -3.19
C SER A 281 6.27 19.80 -3.23
N SER A 282 7.47 20.08 -3.76
CA SER A 282 8.03 21.42 -3.92
C SER A 282 7.50 22.18 -5.15
N LEU A 283 6.91 21.49 -6.13
CA LEU A 283 6.43 22.06 -7.38
C LEU A 283 4.95 21.76 -7.61
N ARG A 284 4.14 22.81 -7.57
CA ARG A 284 2.74 22.79 -8.00
C ARG A 284 2.51 23.74 -9.17
N ILE A 285 1.93 23.19 -10.23
CA ILE A 285 1.55 23.92 -11.45
C ILE A 285 0.03 24.04 -11.44
N ASP A 286 -0.47 25.28 -11.44
CA ASP A 286 -1.90 25.57 -11.45
C ASP A 286 -2.26 26.36 -12.72
N VAL A 287 -3.36 26.00 -13.37
CA VAL A 287 -3.90 26.70 -14.54
C VAL A 287 -5.41 26.80 -14.42
N ASP A 288 -5.96 27.98 -14.67
CA ASP A 288 -7.40 28.23 -14.61
C ASP A 288 -8.00 28.57 -15.98
N LYS A 289 -9.28 28.25 -16.14
CA LYS A 289 -10.09 28.64 -17.29
C LYS A 289 -11.53 28.91 -16.87
N THR A 290 -12.16 29.88 -17.53
CA THR A 290 -13.60 30.10 -17.41
C THR A 290 -14.28 29.63 -18.68
N HIS A 291 -15.19 28.66 -18.54
CA HIS A 291 -16.02 28.10 -19.62
C HIS A 291 -17.40 28.75 -19.62
N ASP A 292 -18.08 28.78 -20.76
CA ASP A 292 -19.49 29.17 -20.85
C ASP A 292 -20.33 27.92 -21.15
N ILE A 293 -21.08 27.44 -20.16
CA ILE A 293 -21.74 26.13 -20.18
C ILE A 293 -23.25 26.31 -20.35
N THR A 294 -23.83 25.62 -21.33
CA THR A 294 -25.29 25.51 -21.47
C THR A 294 -25.72 24.08 -21.13
N VAL A 295 -26.34 23.90 -19.96
CA VAL A 295 -26.78 22.58 -19.49
C VAL A 295 -28.01 22.09 -20.26
N GLY A 296 -28.10 20.78 -20.52
CA GLY A 296 -29.25 20.15 -21.17
C GLY A 296 -29.25 20.22 -22.70
N GLN A 297 -28.24 20.82 -23.33
CA GLN A 297 -27.99 20.72 -24.76
C GLN A 297 -26.57 20.20 -25.02
N ASP A 298 -26.48 19.16 -25.84
CA ASP A 298 -25.19 18.61 -26.22
C ASP A 298 -24.37 19.67 -26.98
N SER A 299 -23.15 19.92 -26.52
CA SER A 299 -22.25 20.93 -27.07
C SER A 299 -20.78 20.54 -26.88
N GLY A 300 -19.88 21.16 -27.64
CA GLY A 300 -18.45 20.86 -27.60
C GLY A 300 -18.03 19.73 -28.54
N ASP A 301 -16.81 19.22 -28.35
CA ASP A 301 -16.31 18.06 -29.08
C ASP A 301 -16.71 16.74 -28.38
N ASN A 302 -16.81 15.66 -29.15
CA ASN A 302 -17.10 14.33 -28.63
C ASN A 302 -15.82 13.48 -28.52
N SER A 303 -14.62 14.11 -28.48
CA SER A 303 -13.35 13.37 -28.56
C SER A 303 -13.07 12.49 -27.33
N TRP A 304 -13.74 12.77 -26.21
CA TRP A 304 -13.59 12.06 -24.94
C TRP A 304 -14.49 10.82 -24.85
N TYR A 305 -15.57 10.75 -25.63
CA TYR A 305 -16.44 9.57 -25.69
C TYR A 305 -16.20 8.83 -27.01
N PRO A 306 -15.57 7.65 -26.97
CA PRO A 306 -15.25 6.91 -28.18
C PRO A 306 -16.52 6.52 -28.97
N ASP A 307 -16.50 6.77 -30.29
CA ASP A 307 -17.57 6.30 -31.19
C ASP A 307 -17.50 4.78 -31.41
N GLU A 308 -16.34 4.18 -31.18
CA GLU A 308 -16.06 2.74 -31.23
C GLU A 308 -15.66 2.21 -29.85
N GLU A 309 -15.66 0.88 -29.69
CA GLU A 309 -15.32 0.24 -28.42
C GLU A 309 -13.90 0.66 -27.97
N PRO A 310 -13.76 1.25 -26.77
CA PRO A 310 -12.46 1.70 -26.29
C PRO A 310 -11.51 0.52 -26.09
N PRO A 311 -10.19 0.73 -26.28
CA PRO A 311 -9.20 -0.27 -25.93
C PRO A 311 -9.25 -0.54 -24.43
N ARG A 312 -9.02 -1.81 -24.06
CA ARG A 312 -8.90 -2.24 -22.66
C ARG A 312 -7.50 -2.01 -22.09
N THR A 313 -6.54 -1.62 -22.94
CA THR A 313 -5.14 -1.36 -22.59
C THR A 313 -4.98 0.10 -22.19
N GLY A 314 -4.36 0.39 -21.04
CA GLY A 314 -4.10 1.78 -20.64
C GLY A 314 -4.03 2.04 -19.14
N GLY A 315 -3.40 1.18 -18.34
CA GLY A 315 -3.18 1.44 -16.91
C GLY A 315 -4.40 1.12 -16.04
N SER A 316 -4.84 -0.14 -16.02
CA SER A 316 -5.94 -0.58 -15.15
C SER A 316 -5.38 -1.37 -13.97
N ASN A 317 -5.86 -1.08 -12.76
CA ASN A 317 -5.58 -1.89 -11.58
C ASN A 317 -6.67 -2.92 -11.37
N LEU A 318 -6.31 -4.10 -10.88
CA LEU A 318 -7.21 -5.18 -10.53
C LEU A 318 -6.98 -5.56 -9.07
N ALA A 319 -8.05 -5.63 -8.28
CA ALA A 319 -8.02 -6.21 -6.95
C ALA A 319 -9.06 -7.33 -6.83
N ILE A 320 -8.59 -8.53 -6.50
CA ILE A 320 -9.42 -9.69 -6.21
C ILE A 320 -9.52 -9.85 -4.70
N ILE A 321 -10.73 -9.64 -4.16
CA ILE A 321 -11.00 -9.79 -2.73
C ILE A 321 -11.93 -10.98 -2.54
N VAL A 322 -11.51 -11.95 -1.75
CA VAL A 322 -12.25 -13.18 -1.51
C VAL A 322 -12.43 -13.38 -0.01
N GLU A 323 -13.68 -13.52 0.40
CA GLU A 323 -14.06 -13.93 1.75
C GLU A 323 -14.83 -15.24 1.69
N CYS A 324 -14.39 -16.23 2.47
CA CYS A 324 -14.97 -17.57 2.49
C CYS A 324 -15.39 -17.97 3.91
N ASN A 325 -16.57 -18.57 4.04
CA ASN A 325 -17.02 -19.27 5.23
C ASN A 325 -17.20 -20.76 4.93
N TYR A 326 -16.44 -21.60 5.63
CA TYR A 326 -16.47 -23.05 5.45
C TYR A 326 -17.06 -23.75 6.68
N ASP A 327 -18.16 -24.47 6.51
CA ASP A 327 -18.86 -25.17 7.60
C ASP A 327 -18.49 -26.66 7.75
N GLY A 328 -17.63 -27.18 6.86
CA GLY A 328 -17.24 -28.60 6.81
C GLY A 328 -17.85 -29.37 5.64
N LYS A 329 -18.86 -28.82 4.97
CA LYS A 329 -19.48 -29.40 3.78
C LYS A 329 -19.77 -28.35 2.70
N ILE A 330 -20.22 -27.18 3.10
CA ILE A 330 -20.58 -26.06 2.22
C ILE A 330 -19.52 -24.98 2.36
N MET A 331 -19.13 -24.42 1.23
CA MET A 331 -18.36 -23.18 1.13
C MET A 331 -19.31 -22.08 0.71
N GLU A 332 -19.50 -21.09 1.58
CA GLU A 332 -20.07 -19.79 1.22
C GLU A 332 -18.90 -18.89 0.82
N ARG A 333 -18.95 -18.34 -0.39
CA ARG A 333 -17.87 -17.54 -0.98
C ARG A 333 -18.42 -16.21 -1.47
N ASP A 334 -17.87 -15.14 -0.95
CA ASP A 334 -18.03 -13.78 -1.44
C ASP A 334 -16.76 -13.37 -2.18
N THR A 335 -16.87 -13.13 -3.49
CA THR A 335 -15.76 -12.68 -4.33
C THR A 335 -16.08 -11.31 -4.88
N ILE A 336 -15.18 -10.35 -4.69
CA ILE A 336 -15.27 -9.00 -5.24
C ILE A 336 -14.14 -8.84 -6.26
N VAL A 337 -14.52 -8.61 -7.51
CA VAL A 337 -13.61 -8.23 -8.59
C VAL A 337 -13.69 -6.72 -8.71
N ARG A 338 -12.62 -6.02 -8.31
CA ARG A 338 -12.54 -4.57 -8.32
C ARG A 338 -11.52 -4.10 -9.35
N PHE A 339 -11.88 -3.12 -10.18
CA PHE A 339 -10.96 -2.58 -11.18
C PHE A 339 -11.29 -1.14 -11.56
N ASP A 340 -10.30 -0.43 -12.07
CA ASP A 340 -10.38 0.97 -12.52
C ASP A 340 -9.76 1.18 -13.92
N GLY A 341 -9.52 2.43 -14.29
CA GLY A 341 -8.75 2.76 -15.49
C GLY A 341 -9.46 2.44 -16.81
N ALA A 342 -8.71 1.95 -17.78
CA ALA A 342 -9.23 1.63 -19.12
C ALA A 342 -10.31 0.53 -19.08
N MET A 343 -10.20 -0.43 -18.15
CA MET A 343 -11.20 -1.49 -18.02
C MET A 343 -12.54 -0.98 -17.48
N SER A 344 -12.53 -0.03 -16.53
CA SER A 344 -13.76 0.56 -16.03
C SER A 344 -14.44 1.43 -17.09
N GLN A 345 -13.67 2.18 -17.88
CA GLN A 345 -14.17 2.89 -19.06
C GLN A 345 -14.80 1.92 -20.07
N TRP A 346 -14.12 0.82 -20.40
CA TRP A 346 -14.65 -0.21 -21.32
C TRP A 346 -15.99 -0.78 -20.83
N MET A 347 -16.12 -1.02 -19.52
CA MET A 347 -17.37 -1.49 -18.93
C MET A 347 -18.50 -0.46 -18.99
N ARG A 348 -18.21 0.80 -18.64
CA ARG A 348 -19.19 1.90 -18.70
C ARG A 348 -19.66 2.14 -20.14
N TRP A 349 -18.72 2.22 -21.08
CA TRP A 349 -19.02 2.40 -22.50
C TRP A 349 -19.86 1.25 -23.05
N GLY A 350 -19.51 0.01 -22.72
CA GLY A 350 -20.21 -1.16 -23.21
C GLY A 350 -21.66 -1.27 -22.76
N LEU A 351 -21.95 -0.82 -21.54
CA LEU A 351 -23.30 -0.75 -21.00
C LEU A 351 -24.13 0.35 -21.68
N ASP A 352 -23.57 1.55 -21.78
CA ASP A 352 -24.18 2.71 -22.46
C ASP A 352 -24.40 2.47 -23.97
N ASN A 353 -23.75 1.45 -24.54
CA ASN A 353 -23.86 1.06 -25.96
C ASN A 353 -24.61 -0.26 -26.20
N ILE A 354 -25.48 -0.71 -25.28
CA ILE A 354 -26.23 -1.95 -25.45
C ILE A 354 -27.10 -1.93 -26.73
N GLY A 355 -26.81 -2.87 -27.64
CA GLY A 355 -27.48 -2.98 -28.94
C GLY A 355 -26.78 -2.26 -30.09
N ASN A 356 -25.57 -1.73 -29.86
CA ASN A 356 -24.75 -1.19 -30.93
C ASN A 356 -24.41 -2.29 -31.95
N LYS A 357 -24.81 -2.05 -33.21
CA LYS A 357 -24.65 -3.03 -34.31
C LYS A 357 -23.27 -2.95 -34.97
N SER A 358 -22.51 -1.89 -34.71
CA SER A 358 -21.19 -1.63 -35.28
C SER A 358 -20.06 -2.33 -34.51
N LEU A 359 -20.37 -3.02 -33.40
CA LEU A 359 -19.38 -3.73 -32.60
C LEU A 359 -18.58 -4.75 -33.43
N GLY A 360 -17.27 -4.83 -33.17
CA GLY A 360 -16.36 -5.79 -33.79
C GLY A 360 -16.78 -7.24 -33.54
N SER A 361 -16.39 -8.19 -34.40
CA SER A 361 -16.77 -9.62 -34.26
C SER A 361 -16.33 -10.26 -32.95
N THR A 362 -15.29 -9.71 -32.32
CA THR A 362 -14.68 -10.19 -31.08
C THR A 362 -15.18 -9.46 -29.82
N SER A 363 -16.05 -8.46 -29.98
CA SER A 363 -16.60 -7.68 -28.86
C SER A 363 -17.47 -8.53 -27.95
N TRP A 364 -17.19 -8.48 -26.63
CA TRP A 364 -17.98 -9.21 -25.64
C TRP A 364 -19.40 -8.63 -25.48
N TRP A 365 -19.58 -7.32 -25.67
CA TRP A 365 -20.85 -6.61 -25.50
C TRP A 365 -21.97 -7.10 -26.41
N LYS A 366 -21.63 -7.80 -27.49
CA LYS A 366 -22.60 -8.48 -28.37
C LYS A 366 -23.50 -9.47 -27.63
N ASN A 367 -23.02 -10.04 -26.52
CA ASN A 367 -23.80 -10.95 -25.68
C ASN A 367 -25.04 -10.27 -25.07
N LEU A 368 -25.05 -8.93 -24.95
CA LEU A 368 -26.17 -8.16 -24.41
C LEU A 368 -27.14 -7.65 -25.50
N ASN A 369 -26.89 -7.88 -26.79
CA ASN A 369 -27.73 -7.35 -27.87
C ASN A 369 -29.20 -7.79 -27.79
N THR A 370 -29.48 -8.96 -27.20
CA THR A 370 -30.86 -9.43 -26.99
C THR A 370 -31.64 -8.59 -25.98
N TYR A 371 -30.95 -7.82 -25.14
CA TYR A 371 -31.55 -6.91 -24.16
C TYR A 371 -31.71 -5.48 -24.70
N SER A 372 -31.32 -5.19 -25.94
CA SER A 372 -31.40 -3.83 -26.48
C SER A 372 -32.82 -3.26 -26.47
N ASP A 373 -33.84 -4.10 -26.68
CA ASP A 373 -35.24 -3.66 -26.64
C ASP A 373 -35.74 -3.36 -25.22
N SER A 374 -35.01 -3.80 -24.19
CA SER A 374 -35.31 -3.52 -22.77
C SER A 374 -34.71 -2.21 -22.26
N VAL A 375 -33.79 -1.61 -23.03
CA VAL A 375 -33.13 -0.34 -22.72
C VAL A 375 -33.74 0.77 -23.58
N GLY A 376 -34.15 1.87 -22.94
CA GLY A 376 -34.75 3.02 -23.61
C GLY A 376 -33.78 3.72 -24.57
N GLN A 377 -34.28 4.44 -25.56
CA GLN A 377 -33.41 5.21 -26.47
C GLN A 377 -32.78 6.43 -25.78
N SER A 378 -33.40 6.96 -24.72
CA SER A 378 -32.83 8.02 -23.88
C SER A 378 -31.66 7.57 -23.02
N ASP A 379 -31.62 6.28 -22.74
CA ASP A 379 -30.67 5.67 -21.80
C ASP A 379 -29.41 5.21 -22.55
N LYS A 380 -29.44 5.19 -23.89
CA LYS A 380 -28.33 4.75 -24.73
C LYS A 380 -27.49 5.93 -25.19
N GLN A 381 -26.18 5.75 -25.17
CA GLN A 381 -25.16 6.68 -25.67
C GLN A 381 -25.26 8.06 -25.02
N ASN A 382 -25.71 8.12 -23.77
CA ASN A 382 -25.88 9.37 -23.03
C ASN A 382 -24.67 9.69 -22.14
N GLY A 383 -23.63 8.84 -22.16
CA GLY A 383 -22.39 9.04 -21.43
C GLY A 383 -22.47 8.63 -19.95
N ARG A 384 -23.50 7.89 -19.54
CA ARG A 384 -23.63 7.32 -18.20
C ARG A 384 -24.26 5.94 -18.25
N VAL A 385 -24.08 5.15 -17.20
CA VAL A 385 -24.73 3.84 -17.04
C VAL A 385 -26.06 4.02 -16.33
N ASP A 386 -27.15 3.71 -17.02
CA ASP A 386 -28.50 3.80 -16.47
C ASP A 386 -28.97 2.50 -15.78
N ASP A 387 -30.00 2.61 -14.93
CA ASP A 387 -30.56 1.46 -14.21
C ASP A 387 -31.07 0.35 -15.16
N SER A 388 -31.58 0.73 -16.34
CA SER A 388 -32.08 -0.21 -17.35
C SER A 388 -30.95 -1.07 -17.93
N GLU A 389 -29.78 -0.48 -18.14
CA GLU A 389 -28.58 -1.13 -18.69
C GLU A 389 -27.90 -2.03 -17.65
N LEU A 390 -27.78 -1.53 -16.42
CA LEU A 390 -27.31 -2.32 -15.29
C LEU A 390 -28.20 -3.55 -15.05
N LEU A 391 -29.52 -3.37 -15.13
CA LEU A 391 -30.48 -4.46 -15.01
C LEU A 391 -30.32 -5.47 -16.15
N ALA A 392 -30.07 -5.01 -17.39
CA ALA A 392 -29.81 -5.88 -18.54
C ALA A 392 -28.56 -6.76 -18.30
N LEU A 393 -27.46 -6.18 -17.84
CA LEU A 393 -26.25 -6.94 -17.50
C LEU A 393 -26.51 -7.93 -16.37
N LYS A 394 -27.14 -7.49 -15.27
CA LYS A 394 -27.46 -8.38 -14.13
C LYS A 394 -28.33 -9.56 -14.56
N ASN A 395 -29.34 -9.33 -15.40
CA ASN A 395 -30.19 -10.39 -15.95
C ASN A 395 -29.41 -11.34 -16.86
N HIS A 396 -28.46 -10.83 -17.65
CA HIS A 396 -27.60 -11.66 -18.47
C HIS A 396 -26.70 -12.57 -17.60
N LEU A 397 -26.03 -12.01 -16.59
CA LEU A 397 -25.09 -12.76 -15.73
C LEU A 397 -25.79 -13.79 -14.85
N THR A 398 -27.00 -13.47 -14.36
CA THR A 398 -27.81 -14.40 -13.55
C THR A 398 -28.59 -15.42 -14.40
N GLY A 399 -28.83 -15.11 -15.69
CA GLY A 399 -29.59 -15.97 -16.59
C GLY A 399 -28.91 -17.30 -16.92
N SER A 400 -27.58 -17.34 -16.94
CA SER A 400 -26.79 -18.57 -17.04
C SER A 400 -25.44 -18.40 -16.39
N LYS A 401 -24.98 -19.41 -15.64
CA LYS A 401 -23.65 -19.42 -15.01
C LYS A 401 -22.51 -19.36 -16.03
N SER A 402 -22.74 -19.85 -17.25
CA SER A 402 -21.80 -19.71 -18.37
C SER A 402 -21.56 -18.25 -18.78
N ASN A 403 -22.53 -17.36 -18.53
CA ASN A 403 -22.42 -15.95 -18.91
C ASN A 403 -21.47 -15.21 -17.98
N LEU A 404 -21.50 -15.50 -16.68
CA LEU A 404 -20.50 -15.01 -15.73
C LEU A 404 -19.10 -15.49 -16.12
N LYS A 405 -18.96 -16.79 -16.40
CA LYS A 405 -17.69 -17.36 -16.87
C LYS A 405 -17.20 -16.66 -18.14
N SER A 406 -18.09 -16.35 -19.08
CA SER A 406 -17.74 -15.62 -20.31
C SER A 406 -17.27 -14.18 -20.03
N LEU A 407 -17.94 -13.45 -19.13
CA LEU A 407 -17.53 -12.10 -18.76
C LEU A 407 -16.12 -12.10 -18.15
N LEU A 408 -15.89 -12.95 -17.14
CA LEU A 408 -14.61 -13.03 -16.45
C LEU A 408 -13.49 -13.47 -17.41
N SER A 409 -13.70 -14.55 -18.16
CA SER A 409 -12.67 -15.11 -19.05
C SER A 409 -12.36 -14.31 -20.31
N THR A 410 -13.38 -13.75 -20.96
CA THR A 410 -13.23 -13.12 -22.28
C THR A 410 -13.28 -11.60 -22.20
N GLY A 411 -14.12 -11.07 -21.30
CA GLY A 411 -14.22 -9.64 -21.04
C GLY A 411 -13.04 -9.14 -20.21
N LEU A 412 -12.86 -9.71 -19.01
CA LEU A 412 -11.86 -9.27 -18.03
C LEU A 412 -10.53 -10.03 -18.09
N MET A 413 -10.42 -11.08 -18.93
CA MET A 413 -9.21 -11.91 -19.05
C MET A 413 -8.76 -12.56 -17.74
N LEU A 414 -9.73 -12.97 -16.93
CA LEU A 414 -9.56 -13.67 -15.66
C LEU A 414 -10.03 -15.12 -15.79
N GLU A 415 -9.34 -16.08 -15.18
CA GLU A 415 -9.77 -17.47 -15.14
C GLU A 415 -10.70 -17.68 -13.93
N PRO A 416 -12.02 -17.80 -14.13
CA PRO A 416 -12.95 -17.86 -13.00
C PRO A 416 -12.75 -19.10 -12.13
N GLU A 417 -12.41 -20.24 -12.71
CA GLU A 417 -12.09 -21.46 -11.95
C GLU A 417 -10.94 -21.22 -10.96
N SER A 418 -9.92 -20.46 -11.39
CA SER A 418 -8.78 -20.10 -10.56
C SER A 418 -9.15 -19.15 -9.43
N ILE A 419 -10.03 -18.19 -9.72
CA ILE A 419 -10.53 -17.24 -8.70
C ILE A 419 -11.43 -17.94 -7.70
N PHE A 420 -12.28 -18.86 -8.11
CA PHE A 420 -13.29 -19.44 -7.22
C PHE A 420 -12.88 -20.76 -6.58
N GLY A 421 -11.88 -21.45 -7.14
CA GLY A 421 -11.48 -22.81 -6.75
C GLY A 421 -12.43 -23.90 -7.24
N ALA A 422 -13.46 -23.55 -8.01
CA ALA A 422 -14.47 -24.44 -8.59
C ALA A 422 -15.10 -23.81 -9.84
N ASP A 423 -15.69 -24.63 -10.71
CA ASP A 423 -16.37 -24.11 -11.91
C ASP A 423 -17.65 -23.35 -11.48
N PRO A 424 -17.84 -22.09 -11.93
CA PRO A 424 -19.05 -21.32 -11.64
C PRO A 424 -20.35 -22.03 -12.00
N VAL A 425 -20.32 -22.94 -12.98
CA VAL A 425 -21.47 -23.75 -13.41
C VAL A 425 -21.95 -24.68 -12.28
N ASP A 426 -21.08 -25.07 -11.36
CA ASP A 426 -21.39 -25.99 -10.26
C ASP A 426 -21.95 -25.29 -9.01
N PHE A 427 -21.97 -23.95 -8.97
CA PHE A 427 -22.46 -23.20 -7.82
C PHE A 427 -23.94 -23.46 -7.48
N GLY A 428 -24.36 -23.17 -6.26
CA GLY A 428 -25.75 -23.14 -5.87
C GLY A 428 -26.48 -21.89 -6.38
N PRO A 429 -27.40 -21.34 -5.58
CA PRO A 429 -27.86 -19.97 -5.75
C PRO A 429 -26.67 -19.01 -5.75
N MET A 430 -26.71 -18.03 -6.64
CA MET A 430 -25.68 -17.02 -6.81
C MET A 430 -26.32 -15.64 -6.83
N GLU A 431 -25.77 -14.71 -6.07
CA GLU A 431 -26.13 -13.31 -6.09
C GLU A 431 -25.01 -12.49 -6.73
N ILE A 432 -25.37 -11.65 -7.69
CA ILE A 432 -24.44 -10.72 -8.34
C ILE A 432 -24.92 -9.30 -8.08
N SER A 433 -24.02 -8.47 -7.57
CA SER A 433 -24.16 -7.02 -7.49
C SER A 433 -22.98 -6.33 -8.16
N ILE A 434 -23.25 -5.18 -8.75
CA ILE A 434 -22.25 -4.37 -9.44
C ILE A 434 -22.41 -2.96 -8.91
N ASP A 435 -21.29 -2.39 -8.49
CA ASP A 435 -21.17 -1.04 -7.96
C ASP A 435 -20.21 -0.24 -8.85
N PHE A 436 -20.61 0.98 -9.21
CA PHE A 436 -19.84 1.89 -10.06
C PHE A 436 -19.12 2.97 -9.23
N GLY A 437 -19.13 2.87 -7.91
CA GLY A 437 -18.44 3.79 -7.02
C GLY A 437 -19.15 5.14 -6.91
N SER A 438 -18.38 6.23 -6.99
CA SER A 438 -18.86 7.61 -6.83
C SER A 438 -19.84 8.07 -7.90
N SER A 439 -19.66 7.61 -9.13
CA SER A 439 -20.38 8.11 -10.29
C SER A 439 -20.69 7.01 -11.28
N ARG A 440 -21.79 7.19 -12.02
CA ARG A 440 -22.18 6.32 -13.14
C ARG A 440 -21.83 6.93 -14.49
N ALA A 441 -21.28 8.14 -14.52
CA ALA A 441 -20.81 8.76 -15.74
C ALA A 441 -19.67 7.93 -16.36
N PHE A 442 -19.43 8.13 -17.66
CA PHE A 442 -18.28 7.57 -18.35
C PHE A 442 -17.01 8.25 -17.80
N ASN A 443 -16.24 7.51 -16.99
CA ASN A 443 -15.02 7.96 -16.33
C ASN A 443 -14.12 6.75 -16.03
N SER A 444 -12.99 6.95 -15.33
CA SER A 444 -12.05 5.88 -14.95
C SER A 444 -12.25 5.39 -13.51
N ASP A 445 -13.37 5.72 -12.86
CA ASP A 445 -13.61 5.33 -11.47
C ASP A 445 -13.71 3.82 -11.30
N VAL A 446 -13.36 3.39 -10.10
CA VAL A 446 -13.42 2.00 -9.64
C VAL A 446 -14.83 1.42 -9.84
N ILE A 447 -14.88 0.23 -10.43
CA ILE A 447 -16.06 -0.64 -10.49
C ILE A 447 -15.79 -1.87 -9.61
N SER A 448 -16.80 -2.30 -8.86
CA SER A 448 -16.75 -3.52 -8.04
C SER A 448 -17.88 -4.47 -8.44
N ILE A 449 -17.52 -5.68 -8.86
CA ILE A 449 -18.46 -6.77 -9.12
C ILE A 449 -18.37 -7.75 -7.95
N ARG A 450 -19.43 -7.83 -7.12
CA ARG A 450 -19.53 -8.82 -6.05
C ARG A 450 -20.34 -10.02 -6.53
N ILE A 451 -19.76 -11.20 -6.40
CA ILE A 451 -20.35 -12.50 -6.65
C ILE A 451 -20.39 -13.25 -5.32
N SER A 452 -21.60 -13.52 -4.82
CA SER A 452 -21.83 -14.35 -3.65
C SER A 452 -22.41 -15.69 -4.09
N ALA A 453 -21.77 -16.79 -3.71
CA ALA A 453 -22.19 -18.13 -4.11
C ALA A 453 -21.91 -19.16 -3.02
N GLU A 454 -22.75 -20.20 -2.99
CA GLU A 454 -22.55 -21.35 -2.12
C GLU A 454 -22.28 -22.60 -2.96
N PHE A 455 -21.34 -23.45 -2.57
CA PHE A 455 -21.11 -24.74 -3.25
C PHE A 455 -20.70 -25.85 -2.26
N GLU A 456 -20.98 -27.10 -2.64
CA GLU A 456 -20.56 -28.25 -1.85
C GLU A 456 -19.09 -28.57 -2.10
N VAL A 457 -18.34 -28.74 -1.01
CA VAL A 457 -16.92 -29.09 -1.04
C VAL A 457 -16.79 -30.61 -1.01
N SER A 458 -16.03 -31.16 -1.98
CA SER A 458 -15.78 -32.60 -2.03
C SER A 458 -14.90 -33.05 -0.87
N GLN A 459 -15.31 -34.10 -0.17
CA GLN A 459 -14.56 -34.65 0.97
C GLN A 459 -13.43 -35.58 0.53
N ASP A 460 -12.37 -35.64 1.34
CA ASP A 460 -11.17 -36.47 1.16
C ASP A 460 -10.39 -36.21 -0.15
N VAL A 461 -10.57 -35.02 -0.74
CA VAL A 461 -9.82 -34.54 -1.91
C VAL A 461 -9.17 -33.20 -1.57
N ARG A 462 -8.07 -32.85 -2.22
CA ARG A 462 -7.53 -31.49 -2.17
C ARG A 462 -8.44 -30.57 -2.95
N GLN A 463 -8.75 -29.42 -2.36
CA GLN A 463 -9.63 -28.43 -2.95
C GLN A 463 -8.82 -27.16 -3.16
N THR A 464 -8.84 -26.64 -4.38
CA THR A 464 -8.22 -25.36 -4.73
C THR A 464 -8.98 -24.25 -4.00
N LEU A 465 -8.25 -23.38 -3.30
CA LEU A 465 -8.81 -22.16 -2.71
C LEU A 465 -8.73 -21.01 -3.71
N ILE A 466 -7.55 -20.86 -4.28
CA ILE A 466 -7.20 -19.88 -5.30
C ILE A 466 -5.91 -20.34 -5.99
N GLU A 467 -5.80 -20.06 -7.28
CA GLU A 467 -4.59 -20.24 -8.09
C GLU A 467 -4.43 -19.03 -9.02
N ASP A 468 -3.33 -18.97 -9.76
CA ASP A 468 -3.10 -17.92 -10.74
C ASP A 468 -4.33 -17.75 -11.65
N PHE A 469 -4.89 -16.55 -11.59
CA PHE A 469 -6.17 -16.20 -12.15
C PHE A 469 -6.07 -15.24 -13.32
N VAL A 470 -4.90 -14.67 -13.61
CA VAL A 470 -4.73 -13.80 -14.77
C VAL A 470 -4.42 -14.67 -15.98
N ARG A 471 -5.27 -14.62 -17.01
CA ARG A 471 -5.06 -15.45 -18.20
C ARG A 471 -3.83 -15.00 -18.96
N THR A 472 -3.26 -15.87 -19.79
CA THR A 472 -2.14 -15.51 -20.67
C THR A 472 -2.48 -14.30 -21.54
N GLY A 473 -1.68 -13.23 -21.47
CA GLY A 473 -1.95 -11.93 -22.11
C GLY A 473 -2.87 -10.99 -21.31
N GLY A 474 -3.28 -11.37 -20.10
CA GLY A 474 -4.08 -10.55 -19.19
C GLY A 474 -3.31 -9.34 -18.66
N PHE A 475 -2.00 -9.49 -18.42
CA PHE A 475 -1.09 -8.41 -18.03
C PHE A 475 -0.85 -7.35 -19.12
N ASP A 476 -1.36 -7.56 -20.34
CA ASP A 476 -1.45 -6.48 -21.34
C ASP A 476 -2.54 -5.45 -20.96
N TYR A 477 -3.50 -5.85 -20.12
CA TYR A 477 -4.62 -5.01 -19.65
C TYR A 477 -4.44 -4.53 -18.21
N TRP A 478 -3.86 -5.36 -17.35
CA TRP A 478 -3.68 -5.11 -15.92
C TRP A 478 -2.26 -4.65 -15.61
N THR A 479 -2.12 -3.50 -14.97
CA THR A 479 -0.83 -2.91 -14.57
C THR A 479 -0.45 -3.30 -13.16
N ASN A 480 -1.40 -3.25 -12.23
CA ASN A 480 -1.24 -3.80 -10.88
C ASN A 480 -2.34 -4.82 -10.62
N VAL A 481 -1.98 -5.94 -9.99
CA VAL A 481 -2.88 -7.02 -9.59
C VAL A 481 -2.70 -7.31 -8.11
N GLU A 482 -3.73 -7.00 -7.33
CA GLU A 482 -3.81 -7.23 -5.89
C GLU A 482 -4.65 -8.47 -5.59
N LEU A 483 -4.26 -9.21 -4.55
CA LEU A 483 -5.00 -10.33 -4.00
C LEU A 483 -5.19 -10.20 -2.49
N SER A 484 -6.44 -10.19 -2.05
CA SER A 484 -6.82 -10.38 -0.65
C SER A 484 -7.72 -11.60 -0.54
N PHE A 485 -7.29 -12.61 0.20
CA PHE A 485 -8.06 -13.83 0.42
C PHE A 485 -8.14 -14.14 1.90
N GLU A 486 -9.35 -14.38 2.39
CA GLU A 486 -9.60 -14.85 3.75
C GLU A 486 -10.60 -16.01 3.73
N ILE A 487 -10.24 -17.11 4.40
CA ILE A 487 -11.17 -18.20 4.71
C ILE A 487 -11.30 -18.38 6.21
N ARG A 488 -12.56 -18.45 6.67
CA ARG A 488 -12.95 -18.74 8.04
C ARG A 488 -13.64 -20.08 8.11
N THR A 489 -13.30 -20.89 9.10
CA THR A 489 -14.01 -22.15 9.33
C THR A 489 -14.95 -22.10 10.52
N GLY A 490 -15.98 -22.95 10.46
CA GLY A 490 -16.84 -23.23 11.61
C GLY A 490 -16.11 -23.99 12.72
N MET A 491 -16.71 -23.98 13.91
CA MET A 491 -16.17 -24.63 15.12
C MET A 491 -15.90 -26.13 14.99
N LEU A 492 -16.68 -26.81 14.14
CA LEU A 492 -16.60 -28.25 13.90
C LEU A 492 -15.94 -28.61 12.56
N ALA A 493 -15.45 -27.61 11.83
CA ALA A 493 -14.79 -27.78 10.54
C ALA A 493 -13.38 -27.20 10.62
N GLY A 494 -12.36 -28.05 10.46
CA GLY A 494 -10.98 -27.59 10.40
C GLY A 494 -10.48 -27.58 8.96
N LEU A 495 -9.51 -26.70 8.68
CA LEU A 495 -8.67 -26.86 7.51
C LEU A 495 -7.69 -27.98 7.84
N GLY A 496 -7.62 -29.01 6.99
CA GLY A 496 -6.75 -30.16 7.24
C GLY A 496 -5.27 -29.77 7.14
N GLY A 497 -4.75 -29.85 5.92
CA GLY A 497 -3.44 -29.30 5.56
C GLY A 497 -3.63 -28.25 4.48
N VAL A 498 -2.89 -27.15 4.57
CA VAL A 498 -2.79 -26.14 3.52
C VAL A 498 -1.52 -26.43 2.72
N TYR A 499 -1.63 -26.41 1.40
CA TYR A 499 -0.55 -26.68 0.47
C TYR A 499 -0.41 -25.48 -0.45
N SER A 500 0.82 -24.99 -0.59
CA SER A 500 1.21 -24.05 -1.64
C SER A 500 2.18 -24.76 -2.57
N ASP A 501 2.02 -24.59 -3.88
CA ASP A 501 2.92 -25.21 -4.86
C ASP A 501 4.27 -24.48 -4.94
N ASN A 502 4.31 -23.18 -4.65
CA ASN A 502 5.52 -22.34 -4.67
C ASN A 502 5.66 -21.48 -3.39
N GLU A 503 6.86 -20.95 -3.16
CA GLU A 503 7.18 -20.08 -2.01
C GLU A 503 6.91 -18.59 -2.29
N ASP A 504 6.49 -18.25 -3.52
CA ASP A 504 6.33 -16.87 -3.99
C ASP A 504 5.14 -16.15 -3.34
N ILE A 505 4.13 -16.92 -2.89
CA ILE A 505 2.99 -16.37 -2.13
C ILE A 505 3.04 -16.83 -0.68
N SER A 506 2.94 -15.85 0.22
CA SER A 506 2.93 -16.10 1.64
C SER A 506 1.49 -16.22 2.17
N TYR A 507 1.26 -17.17 3.08
CA TYR A 507 -0.03 -17.32 3.73
C TYR A 507 0.12 -17.34 5.26
N ASN A 508 -0.87 -16.78 5.95
CA ASN A 508 -0.94 -16.80 7.39
C ASN A 508 -2.08 -17.69 7.85
N HIS A 509 -1.76 -18.76 8.58
CA HIS A 509 -2.75 -19.68 9.13
C HIS A 509 -2.80 -19.58 10.64
N ARG A 510 -3.99 -19.31 11.19
CA ARG A 510 -4.24 -19.26 12.63
C ARG A 510 -5.40 -20.17 12.99
N ARG A 511 -5.19 -20.98 14.03
CA ARG A 511 -6.23 -21.85 14.60
C ARG A 511 -6.61 -21.38 16.00
N TRP A 512 -7.84 -20.93 16.13
CA TRP A 512 -8.48 -20.61 17.40
C TRP A 512 -9.23 -21.82 17.95
N VAL A 513 -9.84 -21.68 19.13
CA VAL A 513 -10.62 -22.78 19.73
C VAL A 513 -11.94 -23.02 18.97
N ILE A 514 -12.50 -21.97 18.37
CA ILE A 514 -13.83 -22.01 17.73
C ILE A 514 -13.81 -21.84 16.22
N MET A 515 -12.65 -21.57 15.62
CA MET A 515 -12.50 -21.36 14.17
C MET A 515 -11.04 -21.44 13.74
N GLU A 516 -10.83 -21.69 12.45
CA GLU A 516 -9.57 -21.44 11.76
C GLU A 516 -9.71 -20.27 10.81
N ILE A 517 -8.62 -19.53 10.63
CA ILE A 517 -8.52 -18.40 9.72
C ILE A 517 -7.25 -18.60 8.91
N LEU A 518 -7.37 -18.58 7.59
CA LEU A 518 -6.25 -18.54 6.65
C LEU A 518 -6.39 -17.26 5.82
N THR A 519 -5.35 -16.43 5.83
CA THR A 519 -5.28 -15.17 5.08
C THR A 519 -4.11 -15.16 4.12
N ILE A 520 -4.32 -14.58 2.94
CA ILE A 520 -3.30 -14.27 1.94
C ILE A 520 -3.51 -12.80 1.56
N GLU A 521 -2.43 -12.02 1.57
CA GLU A 521 -2.43 -10.61 1.20
C GLU A 521 -1.21 -10.37 0.32
N GLU A 522 -1.44 -10.08 -0.95
CA GLU A 522 -0.41 -9.76 -1.93
C GLU A 522 -0.80 -8.43 -2.60
N SER A 523 0.10 -7.45 -2.55
CA SER A 523 -0.15 -6.10 -3.06
C SER A 523 0.20 -5.93 -4.54
N GLU A 524 1.12 -6.74 -5.06
CA GLU A 524 1.55 -6.68 -6.46
C GLU A 524 1.90 -8.10 -6.94
N LEU A 525 1.06 -8.67 -7.81
CA LEU A 525 1.32 -9.95 -8.45
C LEU A 525 1.99 -9.74 -9.81
N GLU A 526 3.19 -10.31 -9.98
CA GLU A 526 3.95 -10.23 -11.22
C GLU A 526 3.46 -11.25 -12.27
N SER A 527 3.74 -10.96 -13.54
CA SER A 527 3.23 -11.76 -14.68
C SER A 527 3.80 -13.17 -14.81
N ASP A 528 4.91 -13.46 -14.14
CA ASP A 528 5.59 -14.77 -14.11
C ASP A 528 5.32 -15.54 -12.80
N THR A 529 4.51 -14.97 -11.89
CA THR A 529 4.13 -15.64 -10.65
C THR A 529 3.10 -16.74 -10.94
N ASP A 530 3.52 -18.00 -10.82
CA ASP A 530 2.64 -19.17 -10.88
C ASP A 530 2.38 -19.68 -9.45
N PHE A 531 1.13 -19.67 -9.01
CA PHE A 531 0.79 -20.10 -7.66
C PHE A 531 -0.50 -20.90 -7.64
N ARG A 532 -0.58 -21.80 -6.66
CA ARG A 532 -1.78 -22.57 -6.36
C ARG A 532 -1.80 -22.90 -4.88
N ILE A 533 -2.90 -22.52 -4.24
CA ILE A 533 -3.13 -22.78 -2.83
C ILE A 533 -4.32 -23.71 -2.70
N GLU A 534 -4.07 -24.86 -2.08
CA GLU A 534 -5.07 -25.88 -1.82
C GLU A 534 -5.21 -26.15 -0.34
N PHE A 535 -6.38 -26.63 0.05
CA PHE A 535 -6.57 -27.21 1.37
C PHE A 535 -7.10 -28.65 1.26
N ALA A 536 -6.68 -29.48 2.20
CA ALA A 536 -7.27 -30.80 2.38
C ALA A 536 -8.52 -30.69 3.25
N THR A 537 -9.62 -31.25 2.76
CA THR A 537 -10.80 -31.49 3.59
C THR A 537 -10.54 -32.70 4.49
N GLY A 538 -10.56 -32.51 5.81
CA GLY A 538 -10.38 -33.60 6.77
C GLY A 538 -11.73 -34.19 7.21
N ASN A 539 -12.01 -35.44 6.86
CA ASN A 539 -13.25 -36.15 7.22
C ASN A 539 -13.35 -36.59 8.70
N SER A 540 -12.57 -35.98 9.60
CA SER A 540 -12.57 -36.34 11.02
C SER A 540 -12.93 -35.14 11.87
N LEU A 541 -13.94 -35.31 12.71
CA LEU A 541 -14.26 -34.38 13.81
C LEU A 541 -13.02 -34.08 14.68
N LEU A 542 -12.05 -35.01 14.75
CA LEU A 542 -10.78 -34.82 15.47
C LEU A 542 -9.91 -33.69 14.90
N PHE A 543 -10.11 -33.34 13.63
CA PHE A 543 -9.41 -32.25 12.96
C PHE A 543 -10.15 -30.93 13.06
N SER A 544 -11.31 -30.89 13.72
CA SER A 544 -11.98 -29.62 13.99
C SER A 544 -11.24 -28.80 15.06
N PRO A 545 -11.32 -27.46 15.00
CA PRO A 545 -10.69 -26.60 15.99
C PRO A 545 -11.18 -26.92 17.41
N LEU A 546 -12.48 -27.06 17.62
CA LEU A 546 -13.01 -27.30 18.97
C LEU A 546 -12.58 -28.65 19.53
N VAL A 547 -12.78 -29.74 18.78
CA VAL A 547 -12.53 -31.08 19.32
C VAL A 547 -11.05 -31.29 19.60
N SER A 548 -10.18 -30.81 18.70
CA SER A 548 -8.73 -30.87 18.90
C SER A 548 -8.27 -30.02 20.10
N ALA A 549 -8.83 -28.84 20.30
CA ALA A 549 -8.57 -28.03 21.51
C ALA A 549 -9.03 -28.76 22.78
N MET A 550 -10.22 -29.36 22.78
CA MET A 550 -10.73 -30.15 23.91
C MET A 550 -9.83 -31.34 24.22
N LEU A 551 -9.35 -32.06 23.20
CA LEU A 551 -8.41 -33.17 23.36
C LEU A 551 -7.05 -32.70 23.88
N ALA A 552 -6.55 -31.57 23.39
CA ALA A 552 -5.31 -30.99 23.88
C ALA A 552 -5.41 -30.64 25.37
N VAL A 553 -6.50 -30.01 25.81
CA VAL A 553 -6.74 -29.70 27.23
C VAL A 553 -6.91 -30.98 28.06
N PHE A 554 -7.72 -31.93 27.58
CA PHE A 554 -7.92 -33.21 28.27
C PHE A 554 -6.59 -33.97 28.44
N SER A 555 -5.73 -33.98 27.42
CA SER A 555 -4.41 -34.60 27.49
C SER A 555 -3.52 -33.97 28.57
N ILE A 556 -3.59 -32.66 28.76
CA ILE A 556 -2.85 -31.94 29.81
C ILE A 556 -3.34 -32.41 31.17
N CYS A 557 -4.66 -32.49 31.37
CA CYS A 557 -5.25 -32.97 32.62
C CYS A 557 -4.80 -34.42 32.93
N VAL A 558 -4.84 -35.31 31.94
CA VAL A 558 -4.40 -36.70 32.09
C VAL A 558 -2.91 -36.79 32.38
N ALA A 559 -2.07 -36.05 31.66
CA ALA A 559 -0.62 -36.02 31.89
C ALA A 559 -0.27 -35.49 33.29
N ILE A 560 -0.98 -34.47 33.75
CA ILE A 560 -0.84 -33.92 35.12
C ILE A 560 -1.26 -34.96 36.16
N ALA A 561 -2.40 -35.63 35.98
CA ALA A 561 -2.88 -36.66 36.90
C ALA A 561 -1.91 -37.85 36.98
N ALA A 562 -1.43 -38.33 35.83
CA ALA A 562 -0.43 -39.40 35.74
C ALA A 562 0.91 -38.98 36.37
N GLY A 563 1.38 -37.76 36.07
CA GLY A 563 2.59 -37.20 36.64
C GLY A 563 2.52 -37.11 38.15
N MET A 564 1.42 -36.60 38.71
CA MET A 564 1.20 -36.55 40.16
C MET A 564 1.08 -37.93 40.81
N ALA A 565 0.43 -38.89 40.15
CA ALA A 565 0.28 -40.25 40.66
C ALA A 565 1.63 -40.99 40.72
N LEU A 566 2.45 -40.90 39.67
CA LEU A 566 3.74 -41.56 39.57
C LEU A 566 4.81 -40.92 40.48
N THR A 567 4.71 -39.61 40.71
CA THR A 567 5.63 -38.86 41.60
C THR A 567 5.11 -38.75 43.04
N ARG A 568 4.16 -39.58 43.47
CA ARG A 568 3.61 -39.52 44.85
C ARG A 568 4.68 -39.56 45.95
N ASN A 569 5.76 -40.31 45.72
CA ASN A 569 6.87 -40.49 46.65
C ASN A 569 8.22 -39.91 46.13
N ARG A 570 8.18 -39.09 45.07
CA ARG A 570 9.36 -38.55 44.36
C ARG A 570 9.17 -37.05 44.06
N SER A 571 10.25 -36.33 43.75
CA SER A 571 10.15 -34.91 43.39
C SER A 571 9.28 -34.73 42.13
N ARG A 572 8.35 -33.77 42.16
CA ARG A 572 7.43 -33.49 41.04
C ARG A 572 8.04 -32.58 39.97
N ILE A 573 9.12 -31.89 40.29
CA ILE A 573 9.68 -30.79 39.48
C ILE A 573 10.01 -31.24 38.04
N PRO A 574 10.74 -32.36 37.79
CA PRO A 574 11.10 -32.75 36.42
C PRO A 574 9.90 -33.15 35.57
N SER A 575 8.92 -33.84 36.15
CA SER A 575 7.70 -34.24 35.44
C SER A 575 6.80 -33.04 35.11
N MET A 576 6.68 -32.07 36.02
CA MET A 576 5.83 -30.90 35.82
C MET A 576 6.48 -29.87 34.88
N SER A 577 7.80 -29.70 34.91
CA SER A 577 8.50 -28.84 33.95
C SER A 577 8.36 -29.38 32.52
N MET A 578 8.50 -30.70 32.34
CA MET A 578 8.31 -31.35 31.04
C MET A 578 6.88 -31.17 30.49
N ILE A 579 5.87 -31.36 31.35
CA ILE A 579 4.47 -31.11 30.99
C ILE A 579 4.27 -29.63 30.61
N GLY A 580 4.89 -28.70 31.34
CA GLY A 580 4.81 -27.26 31.07
C GLY A 580 5.42 -26.90 29.71
N VAL A 581 6.63 -27.36 29.41
CA VAL A 581 7.34 -27.09 28.14
C VAL A 581 6.60 -27.71 26.95
N LEU A 582 6.19 -28.97 27.05
CA LEU A 582 5.36 -29.56 26.01
C LEU A 582 3.98 -28.90 25.94
N GLY A 583 3.46 -28.42 27.07
CA GLY A 583 2.29 -27.56 27.25
C GLY A 583 2.30 -26.37 26.30
N THR A 584 3.30 -25.51 26.49
CA THR A 584 3.52 -24.31 25.70
C THR A 584 3.82 -24.63 24.25
N LEU A 585 4.59 -25.70 23.98
CA LEU A 585 4.84 -26.14 22.60
C LEU A 585 3.55 -26.55 21.89
N THR A 586 2.68 -27.36 22.51
CA THR A 586 1.39 -27.73 21.91
C THR A 586 0.51 -26.52 21.67
N PHE A 587 0.49 -25.56 22.60
CA PHE A 587 -0.27 -24.33 22.39
C PHE A 587 0.27 -23.53 21.20
N ALA A 588 1.59 -23.36 21.09
CA ALA A 588 2.22 -22.66 19.99
C ALA A 588 1.92 -23.34 18.65
N ILE A 589 2.16 -24.65 18.53
CA ILE A 589 1.91 -25.36 17.27
C ILE A 589 0.41 -25.40 16.91
N TYR A 590 -0.47 -25.46 17.92
CA TYR A 590 -1.90 -25.40 17.70
C TYR A 590 -2.26 -24.03 17.15
N TRP A 591 -1.79 -22.95 17.79
CA TRP A 591 -2.08 -21.57 17.42
C TRP A 591 -1.66 -21.23 15.99
N PHE A 592 -0.45 -21.65 15.59
CA PHE A 592 0.10 -21.45 14.24
C PHE A 592 -0.56 -22.34 13.17
N GLY A 593 -1.67 -23.02 13.47
CA GLY A 593 -2.45 -23.75 12.46
C GLY A 593 -1.77 -25.02 11.91
N LEU A 594 -0.62 -25.44 12.43
CA LEU A 594 0.14 -26.59 11.91
C LEU A 594 -0.74 -27.85 11.74
N PRO A 595 -0.42 -28.72 10.77
CA PRO A 595 -1.20 -29.92 10.48
C PRO A 595 -1.54 -30.71 11.74
N MET A 596 -2.81 -31.10 11.88
CA MET A 596 -3.32 -31.72 13.11
C MET A 596 -2.59 -33.00 13.51
N GLN A 597 -1.99 -33.72 12.56
CA GLN A 597 -1.17 -34.90 12.81
C GLN A 597 0.03 -34.55 13.70
N ILE A 598 0.65 -33.38 13.49
CA ILE A 598 1.78 -32.89 14.30
C ILE A 598 1.27 -32.52 15.70
N VAL A 599 0.15 -31.79 15.78
CA VAL A 599 -0.46 -31.38 17.06
C VAL A 599 -0.80 -32.61 17.91
N LEU A 600 -1.50 -33.59 17.35
CA LEU A 600 -1.86 -34.84 18.02
C LEU A 600 -0.63 -35.68 18.40
N GLY A 601 0.42 -35.67 17.57
CA GLY A 601 1.69 -36.33 17.87
C GLY A 601 2.37 -35.76 19.11
N VAL A 602 2.44 -34.43 19.24
CA VAL A 602 3.01 -33.77 20.42
C VAL A 602 2.13 -33.99 21.66
N VAL A 603 0.80 -33.92 21.49
CA VAL A 603 -0.17 -34.22 22.55
C VAL A 603 0.02 -35.64 23.10
N ALA A 604 0.15 -36.65 22.23
CA ALA A 604 0.37 -38.03 22.64
C ALA A 604 1.75 -38.22 23.30
N SER A 605 2.78 -37.58 22.75
CA SER A 605 4.15 -37.62 23.29
C SER A 605 4.22 -37.08 24.72
N ARG A 606 3.42 -36.07 25.04
CA ARG A 606 3.32 -35.53 26.42
C ARG A 606 2.91 -36.60 27.42
N ILE A 607 1.93 -37.44 27.10
CA ILE A 607 1.45 -38.48 28.01
C ILE A 607 2.53 -39.56 28.19
N LEU A 608 3.24 -39.92 27.12
CA LEU A 608 4.27 -40.96 27.15
C LEU A 608 5.55 -40.52 27.89
N LEU A 609 6.00 -39.29 27.70
CA LEU A 609 7.25 -38.80 28.28
C LEU A 609 7.17 -38.49 29.78
N VAL A 610 5.96 -38.45 30.35
CA VAL A 610 5.74 -38.35 31.80
C VAL A 610 6.30 -39.57 32.54
N PHE A 611 6.24 -40.77 31.95
CA PHE A 611 6.71 -42.00 32.59
C PHE A 611 8.23 -42.03 32.86
N PRO A 612 9.11 -41.84 31.86
CA PRO A 612 10.56 -41.80 32.10
C PRO A 612 10.96 -40.60 32.97
N ALA A 613 10.33 -39.44 32.79
CA ALA A 613 10.60 -38.26 33.63
C ALA A 613 10.27 -38.51 35.11
N ALA A 614 9.16 -39.19 35.40
CA ALA A 614 8.80 -39.60 36.75
C ALA A 614 9.77 -40.67 37.32
N LEU A 615 10.29 -41.57 36.49
CA LEU A 615 11.26 -42.61 36.89
C LEU A 615 12.64 -42.04 37.24
N ILE A 616 13.10 -41.00 36.55
CA ILE A 616 14.38 -40.33 36.81
C ILE A 616 14.29 -39.36 37.99
N SER A 617 13.07 -38.99 38.40
CA SER A 617 12.85 -38.04 39.49
C SER A 617 13.36 -38.61 40.84
N PRO A 618 14.13 -37.82 41.62
CA PRO A 618 14.72 -38.27 42.87
C PRO A 618 13.63 -38.58 43.92
N PRO A 619 13.83 -39.61 44.78
CA PRO A 619 12.95 -39.85 45.91
C PRO A 619 12.96 -38.64 46.85
N ILE A 620 11.81 -38.35 47.47
CA ILE A 620 11.74 -37.30 48.48
C ILE A 620 12.34 -37.88 49.75
N ASP A 621 13.54 -37.44 50.14
CA ASP A 621 14.09 -37.74 51.45
C ASP A 621 13.24 -37.05 52.53
N SER A 622 12.47 -37.86 53.25
CA SER A 622 11.64 -37.42 54.38
C SER A 622 12.45 -36.77 55.52
N GLU A 623 13.78 -36.93 55.55
CA GLU A 623 14.64 -36.27 56.54
C GLU A 623 14.89 -34.78 56.27
N ALA A 624 14.76 -34.31 55.02
CA ALA A 624 15.02 -32.91 54.68
C ALA A 624 13.85 -31.98 55.05
N VAL A 625 12.61 -32.49 55.07
CA VAL A 625 11.41 -31.70 55.39
C VAL A 625 11.30 -31.42 56.90
N GLU A 626 11.82 -32.31 57.77
CA GLU A 626 11.87 -32.05 59.23
C GLU A 626 12.96 -31.05 59.66
N ARG A 627 14.02 -30.84 58.86
CA ARG A 627 15.05 -29.82 59.19
C ARG A 627 14.64 -28.39 58.85
N GLY A 628 13.67 -28.19 57.94
CA GLY A 628 13.13 -26.86 57.59
C GLY A 628 11.99 -26.37 58.50
N SER A 629 11.49 -27.21 59.41
CA SER A 629 10.29 -26.97 60.24
C SER A 629 10.56 -27.07 61.75
N LYS A 630 11.79 -26.84 62.22
CA LYS A 630 12.02 -26.49 63.63
C LYS A 630 11.91 -24.98 63.76
N THR A 631 10.73 -24.53 64.18
CA THR A 631 10.52 -23.21 64.80
C THR A 631 11.63 -22.97 65.81
N GLN A 632 12.62 -22.13 65.47
CA GLN A 632 13.63 -21.70 66.44
C GLN A 632 12.92 -21.09 67.65
N ALA A 633 13.13 -21.67 68.83
CA ALA A 633 12.49 -21.21 70.05
C ALA A 633 12.87 -19.74 70.30
N ARG A 634 11.89 -18.86 70.56
CA ARG A 634 12.12 -17.43 70.79
C ARG A 634 11.97 -17.08 72.27
N VAL A 635 12.97 -16.41 72.85
CA VAL A 635 12.94 -15.91 74.24
C VAL A 635 12.81 -14.38 74.23
N LYS A 636 12.03 -13.82 75.16
CA LYS A 636 11.90 -12.36 75.31
C LYS A 636 13.02 -11.81 76.19
N CYS A 637 13.70 -10.76 75.74
CA CYS A 637 14.67 -10.03 76.55
C CYS A 637 13.97 -9.34 77.73
N PRO A 638 14.34 -9.60 79.00
CA PRO A 638 13.68 -8.99 80.15
C PRO A 638 13.90 -7.47 80.25
N SER A 639 14.96 -6.92 79.62
CA SER A 639 15.24 -5.48 79.66
C SER A 639 14.42 -4.64 78.68
N CYS A 640 14.07 -5.18 77.49
CA CYS A 640 13.35 -4.41 76.45
C CYS A 640 12.16 -5.16 75.83
N ASN A 641 11.84 -6.35 76.34
CA ASN A 641 10.78 -7.25 75.90
C ASN A 641 10.86 -7.72 74.43
N ASN A 642 11.99 -7.47 73.75
CA ASN A 642 12.21 -7.88 72.37
C ASN A 642 12.36 -9.41 72.27
N ARG A 643 11.76 -10.04 71.24
CA ARG A 643 11.83 -11.50 71.03
C ARG A 643 13.08 -11.85 70.23
N ILE A 644 13.95 -12.67 70.81
CA ILE A 644 15.22 -13.13 70.20
C ILE A 644 15.09 -14.62 69.89
N ALA A 645 15.50 -15.03 68.69
CA ALA A 645 15.53 -16.45 68.30
C ALA A 645 16.75 -17.14 68.92
N VAL A 646 16.55 -18.34 69.47
CA VAL A 646 17.61 -19.17 70.03
C VAL A 646 18.06 -20.16 68.96
N GLU A 647 19.26 -19.93 68.42
CA GLU A 647 19.79 -20.68 67.28
C GLU A 647 20.52 -21.98 67.70
N SER A 648 20.80 -22.17 68.99
CA SER A 648 21.55 -23.34 69.50
C SER A 648 20.87 -24.01 70.70
N ASN A 649 20.93 -25.34 70.73
CA ASN A 649 20.41 -26.19 71.82
C ASN A 649 21.47 -26.53 72.89
N VAL A 650 22.70 -26.02 72.78
CA VAL A 650 23.77 -26.22 73.78
C VAL A 650 23.64 -25.16 74.88
N ARG A 651 23.90 -25.52 76.14
CA ARG A 651 23.79 -24.63 77.32
C ARG A 651 25.02 -24.71 78.23
N PRO A 652 25.41 -23.62 78.94
CA PRO A 652 24.76 -22.31 78.97
C PRO A 652 25.07 -21.47 77.72
N LEU A 653 24.03 -20.87 77.11
CA LEU A 653 24.13 -20.05 75.91
C LEU A 653 24.00 -18.57 76.27
N ARG A 654 24.94 -17.74 75.80
CA ARG A 654 24.88 -16.28 75.95
C ARG A 654 24.49 -15.65 74.62
N ILE A 655 23.38 -14.93 74.58
CA ILE A 655 22.87 -14.24 73.39
C ILE A 655 22.71 -12.76 73.72
N GLU A 656 23.23 -11.87 72.88
CA GLU A 656 23.04 -10.43 73.06
C GLU A 656 21.75 -9.96 72.38
N CYS A 657 20.99 -9.12 73.08
CA CYS A 657 19.81 -8.49 72.50
C CYS A 657 20.23 -7.37 71.55
N GLY A 658 20.05 -7.56 70.24
CA GLY A 658 20.40 -6.54 69.23
C GLY A 658 19.70 -5.19 69.36
N LYS A 659 18.67 -5.05 70.21
CA LYS A 659 17.94 -3.78 70.42
C LYS A 659 18.39 -2.98 71.63
N CYS A 660 18.90 -3.62 72.69
CA CYS A 660 19.32 -2.94 73.92
C CYS A 660 20.71 -3.34 74.42
N GLY A 661 21.42 -4.21 73.69
CA GLY A 661 22.78 -4.64 74.01
C GLY A 661 22.93 -5.52 75.26
N SER A 662 21.83 -5.93 75.91
CA SER A 662 21.92 -6.77 77.11
C SER A 662 22.15 -8.23 76.74
N THR A 663 23.16 -8.85 77.38
CA THR A 663 23.49 -10.27 77.19
C THR A 663 22.59 -11.15 78.07
N LEU A 664 21.72 -11.93 77.41
CA LEU A 664 20.92 -12.98 78.04
C LEU A 664 21.75 -14.25 78.18
N ARG A 665 21.83 -14.78 79.39
CA ARG A 665 22.36 -16.13 79.63
C ARG A 665 21.19 -17.09 79.81
N LEU A 666 21.03 -18.02 78.87
CA LEU A 666 20.11 -19.14 78.93
C LEU A 666 20.88 -20.33 79.51
N GLU A 667 20.42 -20.87 80.63
CA GLU A 667 20.90 -22.15 81.16
C GLU A 667 20.21 -23.35 80.53
#